data_AF-F7VY49-F1
#
_entry.id   AF-F7VY49-F1
#
_cell.length_a   1.000
_cell.length_b   1.000
_cell.length_c   1.000
_cell.angle_alpha   90.00
_cell.angle_beta   90.00
_cell.angle_gamma   90.00
#
_symmetry.space_group_name_H-M   'P 1'
#
loop_
_entity.id
_entity.type
_entity.pdbx_description
1 polymer ?
#
loop_
_entity_poly.entity_id
_entity_poly.type
_entity_poly.pdbx_seq_one_letter_code
_entity_poly.pdbx_strand_id
1 'polypeptide(L)'
;MEPRVKKSLDLDCIAISLQIHEFGLSGRKPQVPIFALSARKKEFLAKFDLLVTVIINDRPITVGLTAFSLAQEKAKRKRGSTRSGSPELKVRFQTEKVDSAPRVDVTEVLPTVTKSVKSICFVGAGFVGGPTAAVIAYHNPDITVNVVDLNEARIAAWNSSQLPIHEDGLLKVVRTARDGTLDTMVKIPGLPRSLKLDARSPNLVFSTKVNEAIEVADVIFICVNTPTKTYGLGAGSMADISMVEGASRTVAQHAKKGAIIVEKSTVPCGTARVIQDIFKYYRPNDDFEILSNPEFLAEGTAVENLMRPDRILIGSARTLAGMKAAESLKNVYAAWVPQERIITVNTFSSELSKLVANTMLAQRISSMNAVSAMCEEIGLGSDVDDVSLALGQDSRIGPKFLQAGVGFGGSCFEKDILNLSYLARELHLDVVADYWLGILKINEYQRERYAHRVVKELNGSLRGKKISVLGFAFKDGTNDTRNSIAVHIIKSLAEEMPLEIAIFDPGCAANEILEEIEKIGLTKAQLERVKICSNWRDSVKQASAVCILTQWKQFRGAQLGRSTKATVKTPSQPAAKTFVNGKLTEMAILELEAMVSRELNITDEDPLRRLKPEAAAQGFEIFGLAASMMEEISQEPVNWFEAASLMQEPRWVFDGRNVVDPIGLQSLGFKVRGIGK
;
A
#
# COMPACT_ATOMS: atom_id res chain seq x y z
N MET A 1 -4.10 22.60 -60.91
CA MET A 1 -4.74 21.39 -60.36
C MET A 1 -4.26 21.22 -58.94
N GLU A 2 -5.03 21.72 -57.98
CA GLU A 2 -4.78 21.55 -56.53
C GLU A 2 -5.46 20.27 -56.02
N PRO A 3 -4.90 19.58 -55.00
CA PRO A 3 -5.67 18.68 -54.17
C PRO A 3 -5.96 19.29 -52.79
N ARG A 4 -7.23 19.68 -52.63
CA ARG A 4 -8.09 19.63 -51.43
C ARG A 4 -7.45 19.81 -50.04
N VAL A 5 -7.48 21.06 -49.55
CA VAL A 5 -7.58 21.39 -48.13
C VAL A 5 -9.02 21.16 -47.66
N LYS A 6 -9.27 20.23 -46.72
CA LYS A 6 -10.57 20.13 -46.03
C LYS A 6 -10.61 21.12 -44.87
N LYS A 7 -11.55 22.06 -44.97
CA LYS A 7 -11.89 23.09 -43.98
C LYS A 7 -12.34 22.49 -42.65
N SER A 8 -11.99 23.22 -41.60
CA SER A 8 -12.41 23.10 -40.21
C SER A 8 -13.88 23.50 -39.98
N LEU A 9 -14.42 22.99 -38.85
CA LEU A 9 -15.45 23.58 -37.98
C LEU A 9 -16.89 23.74 -38.51
N ASP A 10 -17.79 22.94 -37.96
CA ASP A 10 -19.12 23.39 -37.53
C ASP A 10 -19.44 22.72 -36.18
N LEU A 11 -19.30 23.48 -35.09
CA LEU A 11 -19.76 23.15 -33.75
C LEU A 11 -20.82 24.20 -33.40
N ASP A 12 -22.09 23.81 -33.38
CA ASP A 12 -23.19 24.67 -32.93
C ASP A 12 -23.01 25.02 -31.45
N CYS A 13 -22.53 26.24 -31.17
CA CYS A 13 -22.47 26.81 -29.82
C CYS A 13 -23.81 27.45 -29.45
N ILE A 14 -24.38 27.09 -28.30
CA ILE A 14 -25.41 27.91 -27.65
C ILE A 14 -24.68 28.96 -26.81
N ALA A 15 -24.68 30.21 -27.26
CA ALA A 15 -24.22 31.33 -26.44
C ALA A 15 -25.34 31.76 -25.49
N ILE A 16 -25.17 31.51 -24.19
CA ILE A 16 -26.06 32.05 -23.15
C ILE A 16 -25.50 33.42 -22.73
N SER A 17 -26.09 34.50 -23.23
CA SER A 17 -25.76 35.86 -22.78
C SER A 17 -26.59 36.20 -21.55
N LEU A 18 -25.95 36.25 -20.38
CA LEU A 18 -26.56 36.74 -19.15
C LEU A 18 -26.51 38.27 -19.14
N GLN A 19 -27.60 38.94 -19.52
CA GLN A 19 -27.79 40.36 -19.21
C GLN A 19 -28.43 40.49 -17.82
N ILE A 20 -27.63 40.88 -16.83
CA ILE A 20 -28.14 41.26 -15.51
C ILE A 20 -28.60 42.73 -15.63
N HIS A 21 -29.91 42.95 -15.63
CA HIS A 21 -30.45 44.31 -15.47
C HIS A 21 -30.50 44.67 -13.98
N GLU A 22 -29.88 45.80 -13.62
CA GLU A 22 -29.94 46.38 -12.27
C GLU A 22 -31.39 46.54 -11.81
N PHE A 23 -31.75 45.93 -10.67
CA PHE A 23 -32.80 46.46 -9.82
C PHE A 23 -32.12 47.35 -8.77
N GLY A 24 -32.42 48.64 -8.86
CA GLY A 24 -31.63 49.72 -8.30
C GLY A 24 -31.34 49.61 -6.81
N LEU A 25 -30.05 49.69 -6.47
CA LEU A 25 -29.53 50.31 -5.27
C LEU A 25 -28.25 51.05 -5.64
N SER A 26 -28.13 52.27 -5.15
CA SER A 26 -27.18 53.31 -5.57
C SER A 26 -25.71 52.91 -5.54
N GLY A 27 -25.02 53.15 -6.67
CA GLY A 27 -23.68 53.75 -6.69
C GLY A 27 -22.49 52.84 -6.39
N ARG A 28 -22.07 52.03 -7.37
CA ARG A 28 -20.68 51.78 -7.84
C ARG A 28 -20.69 50.57 -8.78
N LYS A 29 -20.19 50.72 -10.01
CA LYS A 29 -20.10 49.63 -11.02
C LYS A 29 -19.01 48.62 -10.63
N PRO A 30 -19.30 47.32 -10.46
CA PRO A 30 -18.28 46.27 -10.52
C PRO A 30 -18.17 45.75 -11.95
N GLN A 31 -16.94 45.63 -12.48
CA GLN A 31 -16.68 44.80 -13.66
C GLN A 31 -16.76 43.33 -13.23
N VAL A 32 -17.73 42.57 -13.76
CA VAL A 32 -17.80 41.12 -13.56
C VAL A 32 -17.20 40.42 -14.79
N PRO A 33 -16.25 39.48 -14.64
CA PRO A 33 -15.75 38.69 -15.75
C PRO A 33 -16.83 37.72 -16.24
N ILE A 34 -17.04 37.68 -17.56
CA ILE A 34 -17.97 36.76 -18.23
C ILE A 34 -17.29 35.39 -18.34
N PHE A 35 -17.79 34.39 -17.61
CA PHE A 35 -17.37 32.99 -17.82
C PHE A 35 -18.29 32.32 -18.84
N ALA A 36 -17.73 31.91 -19.98
CA ALA A 36 -18.42 31.09 -20.97
C ALA A 36 -18.36 29.61 -20.56
N LEU A 37 -19.52 28.98 -20.32
CA LEU A 37 -19.64 27.53 -20.10
C LEU A 37 -19.93 26.82 -21.44
N SER A 38 -19.08 25.87 -21.81
CA SER A 38 -19.26 25.00 -23.00
C SER A 38 -19.85 23.66 -22.57
N ALA A 39 -21.02 23.28 -23.09
CA ALA A 39 -21.61 21.95 -22.92
C ALA A 39 -21.69 21.23 -24.28
N ARG A 40 -21.24 19.96 -24.34
CA ARG A 40 -21.36 19.09 -25.54
C ARG A 40 -22.67 18.31 -25.50
N LYS A 41 -23.34 18.23 -26.65
CA LYS A 41 -24.61 17.53 -26.85
C LYS A 41 -24.40 16.01 -26.96
N LYS A 42 -24.97 15.23 -26.04
CA LYS A 42 -25.46 13.87 -26.33
C LYS A 42 -26.88 13.78 -25.75
N GLU A 43 -27.83 13.60 -26.66
CA GLU A 43 -29.25 13.29 -26.50
C GLU A 43 -29.78 13.21 -25.06
N PHE A 44 -30.50 14.24 -24.60
CA PHE A 44 -31.43 14.09 -23.46
C PHE A 44 -32.67 14.96 -23.65
N LEU A 45 -33.83 14.32 -23.53
CA LEU A 45 -35.11 14.93 -23.24
C LEU A 45 -35.21 15.20 -21.73
N ALA A 46 -35.68 16.41 -21.39
CA ALA A 46 -36.22 16.88 -20.11
C ALA A 46 -35.25 17.15 -18.93
N LYS A 47 -35.13 18.46 -18.62
CA LYS A 47 -34.57 19.12 -17.41
C LYS A 47 -33.05 19.06 -17.24
N PHE A 48 -32.43 20.24 -17.14
CA PHE A 48 -31.05 20.39 -16.65
C PHE A 48 -31.05 21.37 -15.48
N ASP A 49 -30.41 20.96 -14.39
CA ASP A 49 -30.15 21.79 -13.22
C ASP A 49 -28.71 22.31 -13.31
N LEU A 50 -28.56 23.63 -13.40
CA LEU A 50 -27.26 24.30 -13.45
C LEU A 50 -26.98 24.93 -12.09
N LEU A 51 -25.81 24.65 -11.51
CA LEU A 51 -25.31 25.37 -10.33
C LEU A 51 -24.34 26.45 -10.81
N VAL A 52 -24.70 27.72 -10.58
CA VAL A 52 -23.84 28.87 -10.92
C VAL A 52 -23.36 29.51 -9.63
N THR A 53 -22.05 29.58 -9.46
CA THR A 53 -21.43 30.33 -8.36
C THR A 53 -21.11 31.74 -8.84
N VAL A 54 -21.74 32.74 -8.23
CA VAL A 54 -21.47 34.16 -8.48
C VAL A 54 -20.75 34.74 -7.28
N ILE A 55 -19.65 35.47 -7.52
CA ILE A 55 -18.92 36.16 -6.45
C ILE A 55 -19.48 37.57 -6.33
N ILE A 56 -20.06 37.89 -5.17
CA ILE A 56 -20.55 39.24 -4.84
C ILE A 56 -19.84 39.69 -3.57
N ASN A 57 -19.09 40.79 -3.64
CA ASN A 57 -18.29 41.34 -2.52
C ASN A 57 -17.39 40.27 -1.86
N ASP A 58 -16.57 39.58 -2.67
CA ASP A 58 -15.64 38.53 -2.24
C ASP A 58 -16.26 37.33 -1.51
N ARG A 59 -17.58 37.14 -1.65
CA ARG A 59 -18.29 35.97 -1.12
C ARG A 59 -18.91 35.17 -2.27
N PRO A 60 -18.62 33.87 -2.38
CA PRO A 60 -19.27 33.02 -3.37
C PRO A 60 -20.72 32.73 -2.96
N ILE A 61 -21.66 32.98 -3.87
CA ILE A 61 -23.08 32.65 -3.72
C ILE A 61 -23.44 31.67 -4.84
N THR A 62 -23.90 30.48 -4.47
CA THR A 62 -24.31 29.45 -5.43
C THR A 62 -25.82 29.54 -5.65
N VAL A 63 -26.23 29.71 -6.91
CA VAL A 63 -27.65 29.77 -7.31
C VAL A 63 -27.95 28.56 -8.20
N GLY A 64 -29.02 27.83 -7.86
CA GLY A 64 -29.56 26.76 -8.70
C GLY A 64 -30.48 27.34 -9.77
N LEU A 65 -30.22 27.01 -11.04
CA LEU A 65 -31.05 27.39 -12.18
C LEU A 65 -31.62 26.12 -12.82
N THR A 66 -32.94 26.01 -12.86
CA THR A 66 -33.64 24.94 -13.58
C THR A 66 -34.20 25.50 -14.88
N ALA A 67 -33.78 24.96 -16.03
CA ALA A 67 -34.33 25.34 -17.34
C ALA A 67 -35.28 24.25 -17.87
N PHE A 68 -36.42 24.68 -18.41
CA PHE A 68 -37.41 23.82 -19.08
C PHE A 68 -37.43 24.07 -20.59
N SER A 69 -37.64 23.03 -21.38
CA SER A 69 -37.94 23.14 -22.81
C SER A 69 -39.46 23.30 -23.00
N LEU A 70 -39.91 24.44 -23.54
CA LEU A 70 -41.30 24.62 -23.95
C LEU A 70 -41.50 24.03 -25.34
N ALA A 71 -42.20 22.89 -25.42
CA ALA A 71 -42.68 22.35 -26.69
C ALA A 71 -43.67 23.35 -27.33
N GLN A 72 -43.42 23.75 -28.58
CA GLN A 72 -44.22 24.74 -29.29
C GLN A 72 -45.64 24.27 -29.56
N GLU A 73 -46.61 25.04 -29.07
CA GLU A 73 -48.01 25.01 -29.49
C GLU A 73 -48.14 25.54 -30.94
N LYS A 74 -48.93 24.83 -31.76
CA LYS A 74 -49.13 25.08 -33.19
C LYS A 74 -49.73 26.47 -33.47
N ALA A 75 -49.06 27.28 -34.31
CA ALA A 75 -49.69 28.39 -35.01
C ALA A 75 -49.31 28.43 -36.50
N LYS A 76 -50.34 28.49 -37.35
CA LYS A 76 -50.34 28.45 -38.82
C LYS A 76 -49.45 29.54 -39.45
N ARG A 77 -48.59 29.13 -40.39
CA ARG A 77 -47.89 30.01 -41.34
C ARG A 77 -48.88 30.80 -42.21
N LYS A 78 -48.77 32.13 -42.22
CA LYS A 78 -49.03 32.96 -43.42
C LYS A 78 -47.75 33.72 -43.78
N ARG A 79 -47.50 33.77 -45.09
CA ARG A 79 -46.25 34.08 -45.79
C ARG A 79 -45.72 35.49 -45.52
N GLY A 80 -44.39 35.60 -45.47
CA GLY A 80 -43.64 36.83 -45.74
C GLY A 80 -42.58 37.13 -44.67
N SER A 81 -41.34 37.34 -45.13
CA SER A 81 -40.17 37.86 -44.41
C SER A 81 -39.12 36.83 -43.98
N THR A 82 -37.98 36.93 -44.66
CA THR A 82 -36.68 36.34 -44.35
C THR A 82 -36.07 36.98 -43.10
N ARG A 83 -35.80 36.18 -42.06
CA ARG A 83 -34.76 36.43 -41.05
C ARG A 83 -34.37 35.09 -40.40
N SER A 84 -33.09 34.74 -40.52
CA SER A 84 -32.46 33.67 -39.74
C SER A 84 -32.35 34.15 -38.28
N GLY A 85 -33.30 33.76 -37.45
CA GLY A 85 -33.23 33.93 -36.00
C GLY A 85 -33.10 32.57 -35.35
N SER A 86 -32.02 32.36 -34.58
CA SER A 86 -31.89 31.26 -33.63
C SER A 86 -33.10 31.28 -32.68
N PRO A 87 -33.65 30.13 -32.24
CA PRO A 87 -34.79 30.13 -31.34
C PRO A 87 -34.43 30.80 -30.01
N GLU A 88 -35.09 31.92 -29.69
CA GLU A 88 -34.99 32.56 -28.38
C GLU A 88 -35.70 31.71 -27.32
N LEU A 89 -34.94 31.22 -26.33
CA LEU A 89 -35.49 30.57 -25.15
C LEU A 89 -35.94 31.65 -24.16
N LYS A 90 -37.25 31.89 -24.02
CA LYS A 90 -37.78 32.77 -22.96
C LYS A 90 -37.79 32.03 -21.63
N VAL A 91 -36.86 32.36 -20.75
CA VAL A 91 -36.81 31.86 -19.36
C VAL A 91 -37.66 32.78 -18.48
N ARG A 92 -38.67 32.23 -17.80
CA ARG A 92 -39.47 32.95 -16.79
C ARG A 92 -38.82 32.72 -15.43
N PHE A 93 -38.41 33.80 -14.76
CA PHE A 93 -37.91 33.74 -13.39
C PHE A 93 -39.09 33.72 -12.42
N GLN A 94 -39.23 32.66 -11.62
CA GLN A 94 -40.09 32.65 -10.44
C GLN A 94 -39.17 32.73 -9.22
N THR A 95 -39.17 33.88 -8.55
CA THR A 95 -38.56 34.02 -7.22
C THR A 95 -39.56 33.54 -6.20
N GLU A 96 -39.45 32.30 -5.75
CA GLU A 96 -40.05 31.92 -4.46
C GLU A 96 -39.20 32.52 -3.35
N LYS A 97 -39.87 33.17 -2.39
CA LYS A 97 -39.24 33.63 -1.16
C LYS A 97 -38.92 32.37 -0.34
N VAL A 98 -37.73 31.83 -0.52
CA VAL A 98 -37.21 30.82 0.40
C VAL A 98 -36.83 31.56 1.66
N ASP A 99 -37.65 31.43 2.71
CA ASP A 99 -37.25 31.84 4.05
C ASP A 99 -35.85 31.31 4.30
N SER A 100 -34.94 32.20 4.68
CA SER A 100 -33.51 31.92 4.79
C SER A 100 -33.29 30.60 5.51
N ALA A 101 -32.97 29.55 4.75
CA ALA A 101 -32.50 28.31 5.33
C ALA A 101 -31.28 28.67 6.18
N PRO A 102 -31.18 28.20 7.44
CA PRO A 102 -30.05 28.50 8.27
C PRO A 102 -28.78 28.09 7.53
N ARG A 103 -27.74 28.93 7.59
CA ARG A 103 -26.40 28.58 7.11
C ARG A 103 -26.02 27.25 7.75
N VAL A 104 -26.03 26.18 6.97
CA VAL A 104 -25.40 24.93 7.37
C VAL A 104 -23.94 25.10 7.04
N ASP A 105 -23.15 25.42 8.06
CA ASP A 105 -21.70 25.27 7.98
C ASP A 105 -21.42 23.78 7.76
N VAL A 106 -20.76 23.43 6.65
CA VAL A 106 -20.58 22.01 6.25
C VAL A 106 -19.65 21.27 7.21
N THR A 107 -19.00 22.00 8.12
CA THR A 107 -18.24 21.47 9.25
C THR A 107 -19.05 21.24 10.53
N GLU A 108 -20.29 21.75 10.65
CA GLU A 108 -21.10 21.65 11.88
C GLU A 108 -22.26 20.63 11.81
N VAL A 109 -22.44 19.92 10.69
CA VAL A 109 -23.41 18.81 10.60
C VAL A 109 -22.71 17.51 10.26
N LEU A 110 -21.77 17.11 11.12
CA LEU A 110 -21.46 15.69 11.25
C LEU A 110 -22.68 15.03 11.89
N PRO A 111 -23.26 13.97 11.28
CA PRO A 111 -24.42 13.31 11.84
C PRO A 111 -24.04 12.68 13.18
N THR A 112 -24.57 13.23 14.28
CA THR A 112 -24.38 12.76 15.66
C THR A 112 -24.92 11.36 15.92
N VAL A 113 -25.55 10.72 14.92
CA VAL A 113 -26.06 9.34 15.00
C VAL A 113 -25.38 8.50 13.92
N THR A 114 -24.23 7.93 14.27
CA THR A 114 -23.56 6.86 13.51
C THR A 114 -24.00 5.49 14.03
N LYS A 115 -24.12 4.49 13.15
CA LYS A 115 -24.41 3.12 13.56
C LYS A 115 -23.23 2.60 14.39
N SER A 116 -23.51 2.12 15.60
CA SER A 116 -22.51 1.43 16.43
C SER A 116 -22.12 0.12 15.75
N VAL A 117 -20.85 -0.01 15.39
CA VAL A 117 -20.30 -1.25 14.83
C VAL A 117 -20.10 -2.24 15.98
N LYS A 118 -20.70 -3.42 15.88
CA LYS A 118 -20.55 -4.50 16.88
C LYS A 118 -19.89 -5.75 16.31
N SER A 119 -20.01 -5.96 15.01
CA SER A 119 -19.41 -7.10 14.31
C SER A 119 -18.74 -6.67 13.01
N ILE A 120 -17.53 -7.17 12.77
CA ILE A 120 -16.76 -6.96 11.55
C ILE A 120 -16.39 -8.32 10.95
N CYS A 121 -16.52 -8.47 9.64
CA CYS A 121 -16.06 -9.66 8.91
C CYS A 121 -14.97 -9.26 7.91
N PHE A 122 -13.88 -10.04 7.85
CA PHE A 122 -12.80 -9.93 6.89
C PHE A 122 -12.84 -11.13 5.95
N VAL A 123 -13.12 -10.90 4.67
CA VAL A 123 -13.06 -11.92 3.62
C VAL A 123 -11.66 -11.91 3.01
N GLY A 124 -10.86 -12.92 3.38
CA GLY A 124 -9.45 -13.08 3.03
C GLY A 124 -8.55 -13.03 4.27
N ALA A 125 -7.88 -14.14 4.60
CA ALA A 125 -7.00 -14.26 5.76
C ALA A 125 -5.51 -14.17 5.38
N GLY A 126 -5.19 -13.44 4.30
CA GLY A 126 -3.82 -13.23 3.83
C GLY A 126 -3.09 -12.10 4.56
N PHE A 127 -1.99 -11.64 3.95
CA PHE A 127 -1.08 -10.62 4.50
C PHE A 127 -1.75 -9.31 4.94
N VAL A 128 -2.82 -8.91 4.23
CA VAL A 128 -3.55 -7.68 4.56
C VAL A 128 -4.66 -7.95 5.58
N GLY A 129 -5.49 -8.97 5.32
CA GLY A 129 -6.70 -9.21 6.10
C GLY A 129 -6.44 -9.68 7.53
N GLY A 130 -5.56 -10.67 7.72
CA GLY A 130 -5.27 -11.25 9.03
C GLY A 130 -4.69 -10.24 10.02
N PRO A 131 -3.54 -9.61 9.73
CA PRO A 131 -2.94 -8.61 10.60
C PRO A 131 -3.86 -7.40 10.87
N THR A 132 -4.56 -6.88 9.85
CA THR A 132 -5.51 -5.76 10.05
C THR A 132 -6.62 -6.17 11.03
N ALA A 133 -7.23 -7.33 10.82
CA ALA A 133 -8.31 -7.83 11.66
C ALA A 133 -7.84 -8.04 13.11
N ALA A 134 -6.64 -8.62 13.29
CA ALA A 134 -6.05 -8.83 14.61
C ALA A 134 -5.83 -7.51 15.37
N VAL A 135 -5.31 -6.47 14.71
CA VAL A 135 -5.10 -5.15 15.33
C VAL A 135 -6.42 -4.44 15.63
N ILE A 136 -7.42 -4.53 14.74
CA ILE A 136 -8.76 -3.99 15.01
C ILE A 136 -9.38 -4.67 16.23
N ALA A 137 -9.35 -6.01 16.29
CA ALA A 137 -9.85 -6.77 17.42
C ALA A 137 -9.09 -6.47 18.71
N TYR A 138 -7.77 -6.31 18.62
CA TYR A 138 -6.92 -5.97 19.74
C TYR A 138 -7.34 -4.64 20.39
N HIS A 139 -7.58 -3.59 19.60
CA HIS A 139 -7.97 -2.26 20.10
C HIS A 139 -9.46 -2.06 20.38
N ASN A 140 -10.33 -2.95 19.87
CA ASN A 140 -11.78 -2.85 20.03
C ASN A 140 -12.33 -4.12 20.71
N PRO A 141 -12.12 -4.33 22.02
CA PRO A 141 -12.52 -5.55 22.72
C PRO A 141 -14.04 -5.81 22.69
N ASP A 142 -14.85 -4.76 22.50
CA ASP A 142 -16.31 -4.85 22.43
C ASP A 142 -16.84 -5.16 21.01
N ILE A 143 -15.96 -5.25 20.00
CA ILE A 143 -16.31 -5.60 18.62
C ILE A 143 -15.87 -7.03 18.35
N THR A 144 -16.79 -7.87 17.89
CA THR A 144 -16.46 -9.21 17.38
C THR A 144 -15.88 -9.10 15.98
N VAL A 145 -14.70 -9.65 15.77
CA VAL A 145 -14.01 -9.65 14.47
C VAL A 145 -13.86 -11.08 13.95
N ASN A 146 -14.50 -11.35 12.82
CA ASN A 146 -14.42 -12.63 12.13
C ASN A 146 -13.50 -12.50 10.92
N VAL A 147 -12.56 -13.42 10.76
CA VAL A 147 -11.69 -13.52 9.59
C VAL A 147 -11.99 -14.84 8.90
N VAL A 148 -12.36 -14.77 7.63
CA VAL A 148 -12.77 -15.94 6.85
C VAL A 148 -11.96 -16.12 5.59
N ASP A 149 -11.65 -17.37 5.25
CA ASP A 149 -10.94 -17.75 4.04
C ASP A 149 -11.41 -19.16 3.64
N LEU A 150 -11.40 -19.44 2.33
CA LEU A 150 -11.73 -20.76 1.80
C LEU A 150 -10.58 -21.75 2.00
N ASN A 151 -9.36 -21.26 2.22
CA ASN A 151 -8.20 -22.09 2.48
C ASN A 151 -8.21 -22.60 3.93
N GLU A 152 -8.62 -23.86 4.11
CA GLU A 152 -8.71 -24.49 5.44
C GLU A 152 -7.36 -24.57 6.15
N ALA A 153 -6.28 -24.89 5.43
CA ALA A 153 -4.93 -24.98 6.00
C ALA A 153 -4.46 -23.62 6.54
N ARG A 154 -4.74 -22.53 5.82
CA ARG A 154 -4.45 -21.16 6.27
C ARG A 154 -5.24 -20.81 7.53
N ILE A 155 -6.52 -21.14 7.58
CA ILE A 155 -7.35 -20.90 8.77
C ILE A 155 -6.88 -21.74 9.96
N ALA A 156 -6.51 -23.00 9.73
CA ALA A 156 -5.93 -23.86 10.77
C ALA A 156 -4.64 -23.26 11.34
N ALA A 157 -3.75 -22.74 10.48
CA ALA A 157 -2.52 -22.08 10.90
C ALA A 157 -2.80 -20.85 11.78
N TRP A 158 -3.76 -19.99 11.42
CA TRP A 158 -4.18 -18.84 12.26
C TRP A 158 -4.76 -19.25 13.62
N ASN A 159 -5.35 -20.43 13.71
CA ASN A 159 -5.87 -21.01 14.96
C ASN A 159 -4.82 -21.82 15.73
N SER A 160 -3.58 -21.89 15.24
CA SER A 160 -2.47 -22.59 15.87
C SER A 160 -1.49 -21.62 16.54
N SER A 161 -0.39 -22.15 17.08
CA SER A 161 0.76 -21.37 17.56
C SER A 161 1.71 -20.93 16.43
N GLN A 162 1.56 -21.52 15.24
CA GLN A 162 2.35 -21.20 14.05
C GLN A 162 1.47 -20.45 13.05
N LEU A 163 1.59 -19.12 13.06
CA LEU A 163 0.84 -18.27 12.15
C LEU A 163 1.31 -18.45 10.69
N PRO A 164 0.42 -18.32 9.70
CA PRO A 164 0.80 -18.42 8.29
C PRO A 164 1.55 -17.17 7.77
N ILE A 165 1.76 -16.16 8.62
CA ILE A 165 2.49 -14.93 8.32
C ILE A 165 3.46 -14.68 9.48
N HIS A 166 4.69 -14.32 9.14
CA HIS A 166 5.70 -13.92 10.10
C HIS A 166 5.85 -12.39 10.12
N GLU A 167 5.50 -11.78 11.25
CA GLU A 167 5.68 -10.36 11.53
C GLU A 167 5.97 -10.18 13.02
N ASP A 168 6.91 -9.30 13.35
CA ASP A 168 7.30 -9.03 14.74
C ASP A 168 6.08 -8.60 15.58
N GLY A 169 5.82 -9.32 16.67
CA GLY A 169 4.72 -9.05 17.60
C GLY A 169 3.32 -9.50 17.14
N LEU A 170 3.17 -10.07 15.94
CA LEU A 170 1.87 -10.48 15.43
C LEU A 170 1.24 -11.60 16.26
N LEU A 171 2.03 -12.62 16.64
CA LEU A 171 1.54 -13.76 17.43
C LEU A 171 0.93 -13.30 18.76
N LYS A 172 1.64 -12.45 19.49
CA LYS A 172 1.09 -11.80 20.70
C LYS A 172 -0.25 -11.09 20.47
N VAL A 173 -0.35 -10.25 19.44
CA VAL A 173 -1.59 -9.50 19.12
C VAL A 173 -2.73 -10.48 18.84
N VAL A 174 -2.47 -11.51 18.03
CA VAL A 174 -3.43 -12.56 17.69
C VAL A 174 -3.88 -13.31 18.93
N ARG A 175 -2.95 -13.82 19.76
CA ARG A 175 -3.30 -14.58 20.98
C ARG A 175 -4.11 -13.74 21.96
N THR A 176 -3.72 -12.48 22.13
CA THR A 176 -4.46 -11.55 23.00
C THR A 176 -5.91 -11.38 22.53
N ALA A 177 -6.15 -11.26 21.22
CA ALA A 177 -7.50 -11.10 20.65
C ALA A 177 -8.29 -12.39 20.47
N ARG A 178 -7.64 -13.48 20.10
CA ARG A 178 -8.26 -14.79 19.83
C ARG A 178 -8.56 -15.56 21.11
N ASP A 179 -7.65 -15.51 22.09
CA ASP A 179 -7.72 -16.35 23.28
C ASP A 179 -8.17 -15.54 24.52
N GLY A 180 -7.97 -14.22 24.49
CA GLY A 180 -8.17 -13.33 25.63
C GLY A 180 -6.98 -13.35 26.60
N THR A 181 -7.09 -12.65 27.72
CA THR A 181 -6.03 -12.58 28.74
C THR A 181 -6.51 -13.00 30.11
N LEU A 182 -5.57 -13.31 31.00
CA LEU A 182 -5.79 -13.53 32.42
C LEU A 182 -5.84 -12.21 33.19
N ASP A 183 -6.42 -12.26 34.39
CA ASP A 183 -6.26 -11.22 35.40
C ASP A 183 -4.81 -11.29 35.91
N THR A 184 -4.11 -10.15 35.91
CA THR A 184 -2.69 -10.10 36.27
C THR A 184 -2.41 -8.94 37.22
N MET A 185 -1.65 -9.21 38.27
CA MET A 185 -1.06 -8.18 39.12
C MET A 185 0.37 -7.89 38.65
N VAL A 186 0.61 -6.70 38.13
CA VAL A 186 1.92 -6.28 37.63
C VAL A 186 2.62 -5.41 38.65
N LYS A 187 3.83 -5.79 39.04
CA LYS A 187 4.73 -4.93 39.82
C LYS A 187 5.59 -4.12 38.85
N ILE A 188 5.33 -2.82 38.74
CA ILE A 188 6.09 -1.92 37.87
C ILE A 188 7.33 -1.45 38.64
N PRO A 189 8.56 -1.65 38.13
CA PRO A 189 9.73 -1.14 38.84
C PRO A 189 9.67 0.40 38.94
N GLY A 190 10.11 0.94 40.08
CA GLY A 190 10.00 2.37 40.38
C GLY A 190 8.65 2.85 40.93
N LEU A 191 7.59 2.03 40.90
CA LEU A 191 6.30 2.34 41.54
C LEU A 191 6.10 1.50 42.83
N PRO A 192 5.63 2.12 43.94
CA PRO A 192 5.47 1.42 45.22
C PRO A 192 4.27 0.47 45.27
N ARG A 193 3.35 0.53 44.30
CA ARG A 193 2.14 -0.28 44.26
C ARG A 193 2.09 -1.13 42.99
N SER A 194 1.62 -2.37 43.13
CA SER A 194 1.27 -3.21 42.00
C SER A 194 0.00 -2.70 41.33
N LEU A 195 -0.04 -2.81 40.00
CA LEU A 195 -1.19 -2.46 39.17
C LEU A 195 -1.96 -3.74 38.81
N LYS A 196 -3.28 -3.73 39.01
CA LYS A 196 -4.15 -4.79 38.49
C LYS A 196 -4.48 -4.52 37.03
N LEU A 197 -4.24 -5.51 36.17
CA LEU A 197 -4.72 -5.57 34.79
C LEU A 197 -5.84 -6.62 34.74
N ASP A 198 -7.04 -6.18 34.33
CA ASP A 198 -8.18 -7.09 34.22
C ASP A 198 -8.01 -8.03 33.01
N ALA A 199 -8.58 -9.23 33.14
CA ALA A 199 -8.76 -10.17 32.05
C ALA A 199 -9.59 -9.55 30.93
N ARG A 200 -9.24 -9.88 29.68
CA ARG A 200 -10.05 -9.57 28.50
C ARG A 200 -10.66 -10.83 27.91
N SER A 201 -11.89 -10.72 27.45
CA SER A 201 -12.56 -11.77 26.69
C SER A 201 -11.99 -11.84 25.25
N PRO A 202 -12.00 -13.03 24.63
CA PRO A 202 -11.65 -13.17 23.23
C PRO A 202 -12.70 -12.51 22.33
N ASN A 203 -12.25 -11.92 21.22
CA ASN A 203 -13.11 -11.25 20.25
C ASN A 203 -12.66 -11.41 18.79
N LEU A 204 -11.60 -12.17 18.52
CA LEU A 204 -11.10 -12.50 17.18
C LEU A 204 -11.36 -13.98 16.85
N VAL A 205 -11.95 -14.27 15.70
CA VAL A 205 -12.28 -15.63 15.26
C VAL A 205 -11.78 -15.85 13.83
N PHE A 206 -11.08 -16.96 13.59
CA PHE A 206 -10.71 -17.42 12.24
C PHE A 206 -11.55 -18.65 11.86
N SER A 207 -12.22 -18.61 10.71
CA SER A 207 -13.15 -19.66 10.30
C SER A 207 -13.23 -19.85 8.78
N THR A 208 -13.62 -21.04 8.34
CA THR A 208 -13.99 -21.31 6.94
C THR A 208 -15.48 -21.06 6.67
N LYS A 209 -16.26 -20.71 7.69
CA LYS A 209 -17.71 -20.44 7.62
C LYS A 209 -17.99 -19.03 7.07
N VAL A 210 -17.62 -18.81 5.81
CA VAL A 210 -17.69 -17.50 5.13
C VAL A 210 -19.09 -16.87 5.22
N ASN A 211 -20.13 -17.63 4.87
CA ASN A 211 -21.49 -17.09 4.78
C ASN A 211 -22.05 -16.67 6.15
N GLU A 212 -21.89 -17.52 7.17
CA GLU A 212 -22.34 -17.25 8.55
C GLU A 212 -21.72 -15.96 9.10
N ALA A 213 -20.42 -15.75 8.87
CA ALA A 213 -19.72 -14.56 9.32
C ALA A 213 -20.18 -13.28 8.59
N ILE A 214 -20.49 -13.38 7.30
CA ILE A 214 -21.01 -12.26 6.50
C ILE A 214 -22.42 -11.84 6.96
N GLU A 215 -23.29 -12.81 7.26
CA GLU A 215 -24.70 -12.56 7.61
C GLU A 215 -24.87 -11.72 8.90
N VAL A 216 -23.92 -11.82 9.83
CA VAL A 216 -24.00 -11.12 11.13
C VAL A 216 -23.23 -9.80 11.16
N ALA A 217 -22.34 -9.54 10.19
CA ALA A 217 -21.40 -8.42 10.23
C ALA A 217 -22.05 -7.06 9.93
N ASP A 218 -21.66 -6.02 10.66
CA ASP A 218 -22.02 -4.62 10.37
C ASP A 218 -21.10 -3.99 9.32
N VAL A 219 -19.83 -4.41 9.31
CA VAL A 219 -18.81 -3.97 8.35
C VAL A 219 -18.14 -5.21 7.77
N ILE A 220 -18.01 -5.28 6.45
CA ILE A 220 -17.44 -6.42 5.74
C ILE A 220 -16.29 -5.93 4.88
N PHE A 221 -15.07 -6.34 5.22
CA PHE A 221 -13.87 -6.06 4.46
C PHE A 221 -13.63 -7.13 3.39
N ILE A 222 -13.30 -6.68 2.18
CA ILE A 222 -12.82 -7.53 1.08
C ILE A 222 -11.31 -7.33 0.98
N CYS A 223 -10.56 -8.38 1.34
CA CYS A 223 -9.10 -8.38 1.50
C CYS A 223 -8.46 -9.55 0.71
N VAL A 224 -8.95 -9.80 -0.50
CA VAL A 224 -8.44 -10.88 -1.38
C VAL A 224 -7.31 -10.39 -2.27
N ASN A 225 -6.52 -11.33 -2.79
CA ASN A 225 -5.40 -11.01 -3.66
C ASN A 225 -5.86 -10.51 -5.03
N THR A 226 -5.07 -9.60 -5.60
CA THR A 226 -5.24 -9.03 -6.94
C THR A 226 -3.92 -9.15 -7.71
N PRO A 227 -3.56 -10.37 -8.14
CA PRO A 227 -2.30 -10.61 -8.84
C PRO A 227 -2.28 -9.87 -10.19
N THR A 228 -1.10 -9.65 -10.77
CA THR A 228 -1.02 -9.12 -12.13
C THR A 228 -1.61 -10.13 -13.11
N LYS A 229 -2.48 -9.66 -13.99
CA LYS A 229 -3.13 -10.46 -15.02
C LYS A 229 -2.08 -11.01 -16.00
N THR A 230 -2.13 -12.29 -16.32
CA THR A 230 -1.16 -12.95 -17.22
C THR A 230 -1.71 -13.22 -18.63
N TYR A 231 -2.96 -12.84 -18.90
CA TYR A 231 -3.67 -13.18 -20.13
C TYR A 231 -4.60 -12.04 -20.59
N GLY A 232 -4.94 -12.03 -21.88
CA GLY A 232 -5.91 -11.10 -22.48
C GLY A 232 -5.47 -9.62 -22.45
N LEU A 233 -6.45 -8.72 -22.58
CA LEU A 233 -6.22 -7.27 -22.50
C LEU A 233 -5.67 -6.90 -21.12
N GLY A 234 -4.60 -6.10 -21.10
CA GLY A 234 -3.92 -5.67 -19.87
C GLY A 234 -2.97 -6.71 -19.27
N ALA A 235 -2.67 -7.82 -19.97
CA ALA A 235 -1.70 -8.81 -19.51
C ALA A 235 -0.33 -8.17 -19.20
N GLY A 236 0.24 -8.53 -18.06
CA GLY A 236 1.51 -8.00 -17.57
C GLY A 236 1.43 -6.58 -17.03
N SER A 237 0.24 -5.96 -16.90
CA SER A 237 0.13 -4.59 -16.38
C SER A 237 -1.07 -4.33 -15.47
N MET A 238 -2.22 -4.93 -15.76
CA MET A 238 -3.42 -4.77 -14.95
C MET A 238 -3.46 -5.78 -13.81
N ALA A 239 -4.08 -5.39 -12.70
CA ALA A 239 -4.49 -6.33 -11.67
C ALA A 239 -5.68 -7.20 -12.15
N ASP A 240 -5.62 -8.50 -11.86
CA ASP A 240 -6.74 -9.43 -11.99
C ASP A 240 -7.65 -9.27 -10.77
N ILE A 241 -8.87 -8.78 -11.00
CA ILE A 241 -9.88 -8.52 -9.97
C ILE A 241 -10.89 -9.66 -9.81
N SER A 242 -10.70 -10.81 -10.49
CA SER A 242 -11.65 -11.93 -10.45
C SER A 242 -11.95 -12.43 -9.03
N MET A 243 -10.94 -12.46 -8.15
CA MET A 243 -11.14 -12.80 -6.73
C MET A 243 -11.99 -11.75 -6.00
N VAL A 244 -11.78 -10.45 -6.29
CA VAL A 244 -12.58 -9.36 -5.71
C VAL A 244 -14.03 -9.45 -6.17
N GLU A 245 -14.28 -9.70 -7.46
CA GLU A 245 -15.62 -9.91 -7.99
C GLU A 245 -16.31 -11.14 -7.38
N GLY A 246 -15.58 -12.25 -7.26
CA GLY A 246 -16.06 -13.48 -6.62
C GLY A 246 -16.44 -13.27 -5.16
N ALA A 247 -15.55 -12.64 -4.38
CA ALA A 247 -15.83 -12.28 -2.99
C ALA A 247 -17.02 -11.31 -2.89
N SER A 248 -17.09 -10.29 -3.76
CA SER A 248 -18.19 -9.32 -3.79
C SER A 248 -19.53 -9.98 -4.09
N ARG A 249 -19.56 -10.99 -4.96
CA ARG A 249 -20.75 -11.80 -5.23
C ARG A 249 -21.22 -12.54 -3.99
N THR A 250 -20.32 -13.26 -3.32
CA THR A 250 -20.64 -13.97 -2.07
C THR A 250 -21.14 -13.00 -1.00
N VAL A 251 -20.47 -11.86 -0.83
CA VAL A 251 -20.89 -10.85 0.13
C VAL A 251 -22.27 -10.28 -0.23
N ALA A 252 -22.53 -9.93 -1.49
CA ALA A 252 -23.85 -9.44 -1.91
C ALA A 252 -24.98 -10.46 -1.67
N GLN A 253 -24.68 -11.76 -1.73
CA GLN A 253 -25.63 -12.84 -1.49
C GLN A 253 -25.96 -13.09 -0.01
N HIS A 254 -25.12 -12.66 0.92
CA HIS A 254 -25.25 -13.01 2.34
C HIS A 254 -25.27 -11.79 3.27
N ALA A 255 -24.80 -10.62 2.83
CA ALA A 255 -24.73 -9.44 3.68
C ALA A 255 -26.12 -9.00 4.16
N LYS A 256 -26.23 -8.72 5.46
CA LYS A 256 -27.44 -8.15 6.04
C LYS A 256 -27.67 -6.73 5.53
N LYS A 257 -28.94 -6.32 5.48
CA LYS A 257 -29.34 -4.97 5.07
C LYS A 257 -28.62 -3.89 5.88
N GLY A 258 -28.06 -2.89 5.20
CA GLY A 258 -27.33 -1.78 5.81
C GLY A 258 -25.98 -2.18 6.41
N ALA A 259 -25.39 -3.29 5.98
CA ALA A 259 -23.96 -3.55 6.19
C ALA A 259 -23.12 -2.58 5.34
N ILE A 260 -21.97 -2.18 5.86
CA ILE A 260 -20.98 -1.36 5.15
C ILE A 260 -19.97 -2.30 4.50
N ILE A 261 -19.72 -2.14 3.21
CA ILE A 261 -18.76 -2.96 2.47
C ILE A 261 -17.50 -2.16 2.27
N VAL A 262 -16.34 -2.73 2.62
CA VAL A 262 -15.05 -2.05 2.59
C VAL A 262 -14.10 -2.81 1.67
N GLU A 263 -13.77 -2.18 0.56
CA GLU A 263 -12.70 -2.61 -0.34
C GLU A 263 -11.36 -2.25 0.33
N LYS A 264 -10.51 -3.24 0.61
CA LYS A 264 -9.18 -3.05 1.23
C LYS A 264 -8.03 -3.64 0.40
N SER A 265 -8.34 -4.50 -0.55
CA SER A 265 -7.38 -5.06 -1.50
C SER A 265 -6.61 -3.96 -2.24
N THR A 266 -5.43 -4.26 -2.78
CA THR A 266 -4.79 -3.30 -3.70
C THR A 266 -5.45 -3.41 -5.07
N VAL A 267 -6.41 -2.54 -5.35
CA VAL A 267 -7.24 -2.60 -6.56
C VAL A 267 -6.95 -1.46 -7.54
N PRO A 268 -7.25 -1.63 -8.84
CA PRO A 268 -7.24 -0.53 -9.79
C PRO A 268 -8.37 0.47 -9.48
N CYS A 269 -8.21 1.73 -9.92
CA CYS A 269 -9.25 2.75 -9.71
C CYS A 269 -10.56 2.37 -10.41
N GLY A 270 -11.68 2.56 -9.72
CA GLY A 270 -13.03 2.21 -10.17
C GLY A 270 -13.53 0.86 -9.68
N THR A 271 -12.73 0.07 -8.96
CA THR A 271 -13.17 -1.23 -8.43
C THR A 271 -14.33 -1.10 -7.46
N ALA A 272 -14.39 -0.07 -6.62
CA ALA A 272 -15.54 0.15 -5.75
C ALA A 272 -16.86 0.35 -6.54
N ARG A 273 -16.79 0.90 -7.76
CA ARG A 273 -17.95 0.98 -8.66
C ARG A 273 -18.35 -0.40 -9.18
N VAL A 274 -17.38 -1.25 -9.52
CA VAL A 274 -17.64 -2.65 -9.91
C VAL A 274 -18.35 -3.40 -8.77
N ILE A 275 -17.87 -3.24 -7.54
CA ILE A 275 -18.52 -3.81 -6.35
C ILE A 275 -19.96 -3.27 -6.23
N GLN A 276 -20.16 -1.95 -6.35
CA GLN A 276 -21.49 -1.35 -6.30
C GLN A 276 -22.44 -1.92 -7.36
N ASP A 277 -21.97 -2.15 -8.59
CA ASP A 277 -22.77 -2.70 -9.68
C ASP A 277 -23.13 -4.18 -9.44
N ILE A 278 -22.22 -4.97 -8.87
CA ILE A 278 -22.50 -6.34 -8.39
C ILE A 278 -23.61 -6.32 -7.35
N PHE A 279 -23.52 -5.44 -6.35
CA PHE A 279 -24.57 -5.32 -5.32
C PHE A 279 -25.91 -4.92 -5.91
N LYS A 280 -25.95 -3.95 -6.83
CA LYS A 280 -27.20 -3.56 -7.52
C LYS A 280 -27.84 -4.71 -8.30
N TYR A 281 -27.03 -5.60 -8.87
CA TYR A 281 -27.55 -6.77 -9.58
C TYR A 281 -28.15 -7.82 -8.62
N TYR A 282 -27.46 -8.18 -7.55
CA TYR A 282 -27.90 -9.23 -6.60
C TYR A 282 -28.90 -8.74 -5.55
N ARG A 283 -28.93 -7.42 -5.29
CA ARG A 283 -29.73 -6.75 -4.25
C ARG A 283 -30.30 -5.41 -4.76
N PRO A 284 -31.10 -5.39 -5.84
CA PRO A 284 -31.58 -4.14 -6.45
C PRO A 284 -32.49 -3.29 -5.55
N ASN A 285 -33.06 -3.88 -4.48
CA ASN A 285 -34.01 -3.22 -3.58
C ASN A 285 -33.40 -2.82 -2.23
N ASP A 286 -32.10 -3.06 -2.02
CA ASP A 286 -31.40 -2.74 -0.79
C ASP A 286 -30.23 -1.79 -1.06
N ASP A 287 -30.08 -0.80 -0.19
CA ASP A 287 -28.98 0.16 -0.27
C ASP A 287 -27.79 -0.33 0.56
N PHE A 288 -26.63 -0.43 -0.11
CA PHE A 288 -25.35 -0.77 0.49
C PHE A 288 -24.33 0.32 0.18
N GLU A 289 -23.61 0.76 1.20
CA GLU A 289 -22.53 1.73 1.05
C GLU A 289 -21.20 0.99 0.85
N ILE A 290 -20.50 1.35 -0.22
CA ILE A 290 -19.18 0.81 -0.57
C ILE A 290 -18.11 1.85 -0.24
N LEU A 291 -17.19 1.48 0.65
CA LEU A 291 -16.04 2.26 1.03
C LEU A 291 -14.77 1.69 0.41
N SER A 292 -13.79 2.54 0.15
CA SER A 292 -12.40 2.12 -0.11
C SER A 292 -11.56 2.45 1.12
N ASN A 293 -10.77 1.50 1.59
CA ASN A 293 -9.86 1.66 2.72
C ASN A 293 -8.52 0.98 2.40
N PRO A 294 -7.69 1.61 1.55
CA PRO A 294 -6.45 1.00 1.10
C PRO A 294 -5.51 0.72 2.27
N GLU A 295 -4.70 -0.32 2.13
CA GLU A 295 -3.62 -0.64 3.06
C GLU A 295 -2.34 0.17 2.74
N PHE A 296 -1.53 0.47 3.75
CA PHE A 296 -0.20 1.09 3.58
C PHE A 296 0.85 0.38 4.45
N LEU A 297 0.84 -0.94 4.37
CA LEU A 297 1.71 -1.85 5.10
C LEU A 297 3.00 -2.10 4.32
N ALA A 298 4.07 -2.32 5.04
CA ALA A 298 5.31 -2.86 4.51
C ALA A 298 5.68 -4.12 5.29
N GLU A 299 5.97 -5.22 4.57
CA GLU A 299 6.43 -6.49 5.16
C GLU A 299 7.61 -6.31 6.13
N GLY A 300 7.66 -7.09 7.20
CA GLY A 300 8.62 -6.94 8.30
C GLY A 300 8.33 -5.75 9.23
N THR A 301 7.31 -4.93 8.94
CA THR A 301 6.86 -3.83 9.83
C THR A 301 5.33 -3.69 9.84
N ALA A 302 4.58 -4.69 9.39
CA ALA A 302 3.14 -4.56 9.17
C ALA A 302 2.38 -4.30 10.47
N VAL A 303 2.75 -4.98 11.57
CA VAL A 303 2.15 -4.76 12.89
C VAL A 303 2.42 -3.32 13.34
N GLU A 304 3.66 -2.85 13.31
CA GLU A 304 4.00 -1.46 13.69
C GLU A 304 3.24 -0.44 12.82
N ASN A 305 3.11 -0.68 11.51
CA ASN A 305 2.37 0.19 10.59
C ASN A 305 0.87 0.25 10.92
N LEU A 306 0.27 -0.84 11.42
CA LEU A 306 -1.13 -0.88 11.85
C LEU A 306 -1.35 -0.26 13.23
N MET A 307 -0.40 -0.46 14.15
CA MET A 307 -0.45 0.07 15.51
C MET A 307 -0.20 1.58 15.56
N ARG A 308 0.70 2.08 14.69
CA ARG A 308 1.09 3.49 14.62
C ARG A 308 1.10 4.01 13.18
N PRO A 309 -0.05 4.05 12.49
CA PRO A 309 -0.10 4.50 11.11
C PRO A 309 0.23 6.00 10.99
N ASP A 310 0.93 6.36 9.92
CA ASP A 310 1.09 7.75 9.50
C ASP A 310 -0.29 8.39 9.21
N ARG A 311 -1.17 7.60 8.59
CA ARG A 311 -2.56 7.93 8.28
C ARG A 311 -3.40 6.69 7.98
N ILE A 312 -4.71 6.79 8.19
CA ILE A 312 -5.73 5.90 7.66
C ILE A 312 -6.51 6.69 6.59
N LEU A 313 -6.76 6.07 5.43
CA LEU A 313 -7.53 6.68 4.34
C LEU A 313 -8.86 5.95 4.16
N ILE A 314 -9.96 6.70 4.10
CA ILE A 314 -11.31 6.17 3.89
C ILE A 314 -11.97 6.93 2.73
N GLY A 315 -12.19 6.23 1.62
CA GLY A 315 -12.97 6.71 0.48
C GLY A 315 -14.45 6.37 0.62
N SER A 316 -15.33 7.34 0.38
CA SER A 316 -16.79 7.13 0.38
C SER A 316 -17.50 7.93 -0.72
N ALA A 317 -18.75 7.58 -1.01
CA ALA A 317 -19.60 8.44 -1.82
C ALA A 317 -19.89 9.77 -1.09
N ARG A 318 -19.99 10.88 -1.84
CA ARG A 318 -20.35 12.21 -1.29
C ARG A 318 -21.85 12.36 -1.00
N THR A 319 -22.51 11.26 -0.66
CA THR A 319 -23.90 11.24 -0.20
C THR A 319 -23.95 11.26 1.32
N LEU A 320 -25.08 11.62 1.91
CA LEU A 320 -25.24 11.59 3.37
C LEU A 320 -25.02 10.17 3.92
N ALA A 321 -25.50 9.15 3.21
CA ALA A 321 -25.34 7.75 3.62
C ALA A 321 -23.87 7.29 3.53
N GLY A 322 -23.16 7.63 2.46
CA GLY A 322 -21.74 7.34 2.31
C GLY A 322 -20.86 8.01 3.38
N MET A 323 -21.14 9.28 3.69
CA MET A 323 -20.42 9.99 4.76
C MET A 323 -20.70 9.39 6.15
N LYS A 324 -21.93 8.92 6.42
CA LYS A 324 -22.27 8.19 7.65
C LYS A 324 -21.52 6.85 7.74
N ALA A 325 -21.44 6.11 6.65
CA ALA A 325 -20.69 4.86 6.59
C ALA A 325 -19.19 5.10 6.85
N ALA A 326 -18.61 6.15 6.25
CA ALA A 326 -17.23 6.54 6.49
C ALA A 326 -16.97 6.92 7.96
N GLU A 327 -17.89 7.67 8.59
CA GLU A 327 -17.76 8.04 10.00
C GLU A 327 -17.89 6.82 10.92
N SER A 328 -18.80 5.88 10.62
CA SER A 328 -18.88 4.59 11.34
C SER A 328 -17.56 3.81 11.28
N LEU A 329 -16.89 3.75 10.12
CA LEU A 329 -15.59 3.10 10.00
C LEU A 329 -14.47 3.90 10.69
N LYS A 330 -14.49 5.23 10.58
CA LYS A 330 -13.55 6.13 11.27
C LYS A 330 -13.62 5.94 12.79
N ASN A 331 -14.81 5.74 13.36
CA ASN A 331 -14.98 5.48 14.79
C ASN A 331 -14.31 4.17 15.25
N VAL A 332 -14.24 3.14 14.39
CA VAL A 332 -13.50 1.90 14.68
C VAL A 332 -11.99 2.20 14.79
N TYR A 333 -11.44 2.97 13.85
CA TYR A 333 -10.03 3.35 13.88
C TYR A 333 -9.69 4.34 15.01
N ALA A 334 -10.64 5.19 15.40
CA ALA A 334 -10.46 6.19 16.44
C ALA A 334 -10.19 5.59 17.85
N ALA A 335 -10.35 4.28 18.03
CA ALA A 335 -9.99 3.58 19.26
C ALA A 335 -8.48 3.65 19.59
N TRP A 336 -7.61 3.78 18.57
CA TRP A 336 -6.16 3.93 18.79
C TRP A 336 -5.48 4.94 17.86
N VAL A 337 -6.09 5.26 16.71
CA VAL A 337 -5.55 6.24 15.76
C VAL A 337 -6.10 7.63 16.08
N PRO A 338 -5.24 8.66 16.23
CA PRO A 338 -5.71 10.04 16.37
C PRO A 338 -6.58 10.46 15.19
N GLN A 339 -7.71 11.13 15.45
CA GLN A 339 -8.70 11.45 14.41
C GLN A 339 -8.12 12.30 13.28
N GLU A 340 -7.15 13.17 13.58
CA GLU A 340 -6.43 13.99 12.61
C GLU A 340 -5.61 13.17 11.59
N ARG A 341 -5.33 11.90 11.90
CA ARG A 341 -4.67 10.96 10.98
C ARG A 341 -5.67 10.07 10.22
N ILE A 342 -6.98 10.19 10.45
CA ILE A 342 -8.00 9.45 9.73
C ILE A 342 -8.64 10.36 8.69
N ILE A 343 -8.20 10.22 7.45
CA ILE A 343 -8.53 11.10 6.34
C ILE A 343 -9.70 10.50 5.55
N THR A 344 -10.76 11.28 5.34
CA THR A 344 -11.90 10.89 4.51
C THR A 344 -11.88 11.62 3.17
N VAL A 345 -12.05 10.89 2.08
CA VAL A 345 -12.08 11.41 0.69
C VAL A 345 -13.18 10.72 -0.11
N ASN A 346 -13.33 11.06 -1.39
CA ASN A 346 -14.19 10.28 -2.27
C ASN A 346 -13.53 8.93 -2.64
N THR A 347 -14.34 7.92 -2.96
CA THR A 347 -13.87 6.56 -3.23
C THR A 347 -12.79 6.47 -4.30
N PHE A 348 -12.97 7.15 -5.44
CA PHE A 348 -11.98 7.14 -6.53
C PHE A 348 -10.65 7.77 -6.11
N SER A 349 -10.69 8.89 -5.37
CA SER A 349 -9.48 9.51 -4.82
C SER A 349 -8.76 8.63 -3.81
N SER A 350 -9.49 7.80 -3.05
CA SER A 350 -8.89 6.82 -2.14
C SER A 350 -8.10 5.75 -2.90
N GLU A 351 -8.73 5.11 -3.90
CA GLU A 351 -8.10 4.09 -4.75
C GLU A 351 -6.86 4.67 -5.47
N LEU A 352 -6.99 5.85 -6.08
CA LEU A 352 -5.89 6.50 -6.78
C LEU A 352 -4.73 6.86 -5.85
N SER A 353 -5.02 7.30 -4.62
CA SER A 353 -3.98 7.68 -3.65
C SER A 353 -3.06 6.51 -3.30
N LYS A 354 -3.56 5.26 -3.28
CA LYS A 354 -2.73 4.09 -3.05
C LYS A 354 -1.71 3.88 -4.17
N LEU A 355 -2.18 3.89 -5.43
CA LEU A 355 -1.32 3.71 -6.61
C LEU A 355 -0.27 4.82 -6.69
N VAL A 356 -0.69 6.07 -6.50
CA VAL A 356 0.20 7.24 -6.57
C VAL A 356 1.22 7.22 -5.43
N ALA A 357 0.83 6.89 -4.20
CA ALA A 357 1.76 6.82 -3.08
C ALA A 357 2.89 5.80 -3.32
N ASN A 358 2.55 4.57 -3.73
CA ASN A 358 3.53 3.54 -4.04
C ASN A 358 4.41 3.93 -5.23
N THR A 359 3.83 4.54 -6.27
CA THR A 359 4.57 5.04 -7.43
C THR A 359 5.57 6.13 -7.04
N MET A 360 5.19 7.07 -6.16
CA MET A 360 6.09 8.13 -5.69
C MET A 360 7.22 7.58 -4.81
N LEU A 361 6.97 6.55 -3.99
CA LEU A 361 8.03 5.88 -3.23
C LEU A 361 9.06 5.22 -4.15
N ALA A 362 8.58 4.49 -5.16
CA ALA A 362 9.43 3.89 -6.18
C ALA A 362 10.18 4.93 -7.02
N GLN A 363 9.53 6.06 -7.33
CA GLN A 363 10.14 7.17 -8.06
C GLN A 363 11.36 7.73 -7.33
N ARG A 364 11.30 7.88 -6.00
CA ARG A 364 12.42 8.38 -5.20
C ARG A 364 13.64 7.44 -5.29
N ILE A 365 13.40 6.13 -5.20
CA ILE A 365 14.44 5.11 -5.36
C ILE A 365 15.05 5.19 -6.77
N SER A 366 14.23 5.19 -7.83
CA SER A 366 14.74 5.30 -9.20
C SER A 366 15.48 6.61 -9.45
N SER A 367 15.02 7.73 -8.86
CA SER A 367 15.72 9.01 -8.98
C SER A 367 17.12 8.95 -8.39
N MET A 368 17.28 8.36 -7.20
CA MET A 368 18.59 8.19 -6.58
C MET A 368 19.45 7.15 -7.32
N ASN A 369 18.85 6.12 -7.91
CA ASN A 369 19.58 5.16 -8.76
C ASN A 369 20.12 5.84 -10.04
N ALA A 370 19.34 6.72 -10.68
CA ALA A 370 19.82 7.50 -11.81
C ALA A 370 21.02 8.39 -11.41
N VAL A 371 20.91 9.08 -10.26
CA VAL A 371 22.01 9.87 -9.70
C VAL A 371 23.23 9.00 -9.37
N SER A 372 23.02 7.77 -8.88
CA SER A 372 24.11 6.84 -8.57
C SER A 372 24.95 6.51 -9.80
N ALA A 373 24.31 6.30 -10.96
CA ALA A 373 25.01 6.05 -12.21
C ALA A 373 25.80 7.29 -12.65
N MET A 374 25.26 8.50 -12.47
CA MET A 374 25.99 9.73 -12.75
C MET A 374 27.20 9.92 -11.84
N CYS A 375 27.07 9.65 -10.54
CA CYS A 375 28.18 9.78 -9.59
C CYS A 375 29.39 8.93 -10.00
N GLU A 376 29.13 7.69 -10.43
CA GLU A 376 30.18 6.77 -10.85
C GLU A 376 30.86 7.19 -12.16
N GLU A 377 30.11 7.71 -13.12
CA GLU A 377 30.67 8.18 -14.41
C GLU A 377 31.41 9.51 -14.29
N ILE A 378 30.94 10.42 -13.42
CA ILE A 378 31.65 11.69 -13.15
C ILE A 378 33.05 11.40 -12.58
N GLY A 379 33.20 10.34 -11.79
CA GLY A 379 34.43 10.11 -11.03
C GLY A 379 34.69 11.29 -10.09
N LEU A 380 35.93 11.56 -9.70
CA LEU A 380 36.28 12.70 -8.82
C LEU A 380 35.75 12.62 -7.37
N GLY A 381 35.42 11.41 -6.88
CA GLY A 381 34.98 11.20 -5.50
C GLY A 381 33.51 11.55 -5.25
N SER A 382 32.68 11.62 -6.28
CA SER A 382 31.23 11.77 -6.14
C SER A 382 30.64 10.52 -5.47
N ASP A 383 29.97 10.69 -4.33
CA ASP A 383 29.31 9.61 -3.59
C ASP A 383 27.79 9.87 -3.52
N VAL A 384 26.99 8.90 -3.96
CA VAL A 384 25.53 8.99 -3.92
C VAL A 384 24.98 9.08 -2.48
N ASP A 385 25.68 8.52 -1.49
CA ASP A 385 25.27 8.57 -0.09
C ASP A 385 25.41 9.99 0.47
N ASP A 386 26.44 10.73 0.07
CA ASP A 386 26.62 12.15 0.43
C ASP A 386 25.53 13.02 -0.22
N VAL A 387 25.20 12.76 -1.49
CA VAL A 387 24.10 13.45 -2.18
C VAL A 387 22.76 13.14 -1.49
N SER A 388 22.52 11.87 -1.15
CA SER A 388 21.32 11.43 -0.43
C SER A 388 21.19 12.14 0.93
N LEU A 389 22.29 12.21 1.69
CA LEU A 389 22.34 12.90 2.97
C LEU A 389 22.01 14.39 2.82
N ALA A 390 22.66 15.08 1.87
CA ALA A 390 22.46 16.50 1.62
C ALA A 390 21.01 16.82 1.23
N LEU A 391 20.43 16.06 0.29
CA LEU A 391 19.03 16.21 -0.13
C LEU A 391 18.05 15.88 1.00
N GLY A 392 18.33 14.85 1.79
CA GLY A 392 17.47 14.38 2.87
C GLY A 392 17.32 15.36 4.02
N GLN A 393 18.26 16.31 4.20
CA GLN A 393 18.15 17.39 5.18
C GLN A 393 17.13 18.47 4.78
N ASP A 394 16.80 18.59 3.50
CA ASP A 394 15.72 19.48 3.06
C ASP A 394 14.38 18.83 3.43
N SER A 395 13.66 19.42 4.38
CA SER A 395 12.40 18.88 4.89
C SER A 395 11.29 18.75 3.84
N ARG A 396 11.40 19.44 2.70
CA ARG A 396 10.45 19.32 1.57
C ARG A 396 10.68 18.04 0.78
N ILE A 397 11.90 17.50 0.82
CA ILE A 397 12.28 16.22 0.20
C ILE A 397 12.20 15.10 1.24
N GLY A 398 12.78 15.31 2.41
CA GLY A 398 12.88 14.35 3.50
C GLY A 398 13.87 13.20 3.23
N PRO A 399 14.33 12.49 4.28
CA PRO A 399 15.45 11.55 4.18
C PRO A 399 15.07 10.11 3.78
N LYS A 400 13.78 9.76 3.77
CA LYS A 400 13.31 8.39 3.54
C LYS A 400 13.32 8.04 2.04
N PHE A 401 13.54 6.77 1.69
CA PHE A 401 13.50 6.28 0.30
C PHE A 401 14.49 7.00 -0.63
N LEU A 402 15.64 7.43 -0.11
CA LEU A 402 16.73 8.06 -0.88
C LEU A 402 17.99 7.19 -0.95
N GLN A 403 17.87 5.91 -0.59
CA GLN A 403 18.96 4.96 -0.61
C GLN A 403 19.08 4.38 -2.02
N ALA A 404 20.21 4.61 -2.68
CA ALA A 404 20.51 3.97 -3.96
C ALA A 404 20.86 2.49 -3.75
N GLY A 405 20.64 1.68 -4.78
CA GLY A 405 20.97 0.26 -4.75
C GLY A 405 20.80 -0.38 -6.13
N VAL A 406 20.83 -1.71 -6.18
CA VAL A 406 20.66 -2.51 -7.41
C VAL A 406 19.24 -2.43 -8.00
N GLY A 407 18.29 -1.86 -7.26
CA GLY A 407 16.91 -1.64 -7.68
C GLY A 407 15.92 -1.91 -6.55
N PHE A 408 14.64 -1.61 -6.81
CA PHE A 408 13.53 -2.05 -5.98
C PHE A 408 12.89 -3.32 -6.57
N GLY A 409 12.36 -4.17 -5.69
CA GLY A 409 11.60 -5.36 -6.03
C GLY A 409 10.31 -5.44 -5.22
N GLY A 410 9.78 -6.65 -5.07
CA GLY A 410 8.54 -6.94 -4.36
C GLY A 410 7.30 -6.78 -5.23
N SER A 411 6.18 -7.28 -4.74
CA SER A 411 4.95 -7.42 -5.54
C SER A 411 4.16 -6.12 -5.75
N CYS A 412 4.45 -5.05 -5.01
CA CYS A 412 3.63 -3.82 -5.00
C CYS A 412 4.08 -2.77 -6.02
N PHE A 413 5.35 -2.33 -5.99
CA PHE A 413 5.77 -1.14 -6.74
C PHE A 413 5.60 -1.27 -8.24
N GLU A 414 6.14 -2.33 -8.84
CA GLU A 414 6.04 -2.54 -10.28
C GLU A 414 4.57 -2.67 -10.73
N LYS A 415 3.79 -3.47 -10.00
CA LYS A 415 2.36 -3.65 -10.25
C LYS A 415 1.60 -2.31 -10.22
N ASP A 416 1.84 -1.48 -9.22
CA ASP A 416 1.10 -0.23 -9.04
C ASP A 416 1.50 0.83 -10.08
N ILE A 417 2.78 0.90 -10.47
CA ILE A 417 3.25 1.76 -11.56
C ILE A 417 2.60 1.34 -12.88
N LEU A 418 2.56 0.03 -13.17
CA LEU A 418 1.95 -0.50 -14.39
C LEU A 418 0.45 -0.23 -14.42
N ASN A 419 -0.27 -0.43 -13.31
CA ASN A 419 -1.69 -0.12 -13.21
C ASN A 419 -1.97 1.38 -13.40
N LEU A 420 -1.17 2.26 -12.77
CA LEU A 420 -1.31 3.71 -12.93
C LEU A 420 -1.03 4.16 -14.36
N SER A 421 0.00 3.61 -14.99
CA SER A 421 0.36 3.92 -16.37
C SER A 421 -0.68 3.40 -17.36
N TYR A 422 -1.25 2.22 -17.10
CA TYR A 422 -2.35 1.67 -17.89
C TYR A 422 -3.59 2.57 -17.79
N LEU A 423 -3.97 2.99 -16.57
CA LEU A 423 -5.06 3.93 -16.35
C LEU A 423 -4.85 5.25 -17.12
N ALA A 424 -3.63 5.79 -17.12
CA ALA A 424 -3.31 7.00 -17.88
C ALA A 424 -3.51 6.80 -19.40
N ARG A 425 -3.13 5.65 -19.96
CA ARG A 425 -3.36 5.33 -21.38
C ARG A 425 -4.84 5.16 -21.73
N GLU A 426 -5.62 4.52 -20.87
CA GLU A 426 -7.09 4.41 -21.04
C GLU A 426 -7.77 5.78 -21.03
N LEU A 427 -7.20 6.76 -20.31
CA LEU A 427 -7.64 8.15 -20.31
C LEU A 427 -7.05 8.98 -21.46
N HIS A 428 -6.33 8.35 -22.40
CA HIS A 428 -5.64 8.99 -23.54
C HIS A 428 -4.56 10.00 -23.12
N LEU A 429 -3.82 9.69 -22.05
CA LEU A 429 -2.73 10.51 -21.49
C LEU A 429 -1.37 9.82 -21.64
N ASP A 430 -0.94 9.55 -22.88
CA ASP A 430 0.28 8.77 -23.16
C ASP A 430 1.55 9.36 -22.53
N VAL A 431 1.72 10.69 -22.57
CA VAL A 431 2.87 11.37 -21.95
C VAL A 431 2.92 11.15 -20.43
N VAL A 432 1.76 11.10 -19.78
CA VAL A 432 1.67 10.82 -18.34
C VAL A 432 2.00 9.36 -18.05
N ALA A 433 1.55 8.44 -18.89
CA ALA A 433 1.91 7.03 -18.77
C ALA A 433 3.43 6.82 -18.92
N ASP A 434 4.03 7.45 -19.93
CA ASP A 434 5.46 7.32 -20.20
C ASP A 434 6.34 7.94 -19.09
N TYR A 435 5.86 9.01 -18.44
CA TYR A 435 6.51 9.58 -17.26
C TYR A 435 6.61 8.55 -16.12
N TRP A 436 5.51 7.86 -15.80
CA TRP A 436 5.51 6.84 -14.74
C TRP A 436 6.30 5.59 -15.14
N LEU A 437 6.20 5.14 -16.41
CA LEU A 437 6.99 4.02 -16.93
C LEU A 437 8.50 4.31 -16.95
N GLY A 438 8.91 5.59 -17.00
CA GLY A 438 10.30 5.99 -16.83
C GLY A 438 10.92 5.49 -15.53
N ILE A 439 10.12 5.35 -14.46
CA ILE A 439 10.57 4.80 -13.17
C ILE A 439 11.06 3.35 -13.34
N LEU A 440 10.30 2.53 -14.07
CA LEU A 440 10.63 1.13 -14.34
C LEU A 440 11.84 1.01 -15.28
N LYS A 441 11.94 1.87 -16.30
CA LYS A 441 13.11 1.91 -17.19
C LYS A 441 14.41 2.15 -16.43
N ILE A 442 14.40 3.08 -15.47
CA ILE A 442 15.57 3.32 -14.61
C ILE A 442 15.86 2.12 -13.69
N ASN A 443 14.82 1.49 -13.13
CA ASN A 443 14.99 0.30 -12.29
C ASN A 443 15.59 -0.88 -13.08
N GLU A 444 15.16 -1.07 -14.33
CA GLU A 444 15.71 -2.07 -15.26
C GLU A 444 17.16 -1.77 -15.62
N TYR A 445 17.44 -0.54 -16.06
CA TYR A 445 18.80 -0.08 -16.35
C TYR A 445 19.75 -0.32 -15.17
N GLN A 446 19.31 -0.04 -13.94
CA GLN A 446 20.14 -0.23 -12.75
C GLN A 446 20.53 -1.70 -12.53
N ARG A 447 19.61 -2.64 -12.77
CA ARG A 447 19.87 -4.08 -12.67
C ARG A 447 20.89 -4.54 -13.71
N GLU A 448 20.66 -4.17 -14.98
CA GLU A 448 21.54 -4.54 -16.09
C GLU A 448 22.95 -3.99 -15.90
N ARG A 449 23.04 -2.70 -15.52
CA ARG A 449 24.29 -2.03 -15.22
C ARG A 449 25.09 -2.72 -14.12
N TYR A 450 24.42 -3.17 -13.06
CA TYR A 450 25.05 -3.93 -11.99
C TYR A 450 25.59 -5.28 -12.48
N ALA A 451 24.78 -6.06 -13.20
CA ALA A 451 25.23 -7.34 -13.75
C ALA A 451 26.41 -7.17 -14.72
N HIS A 452 26.35 -6.20 -15.63
CA HIS A 452 27.45 -5.88 -16.55
C HIS A 452 28.73 -5.47 -15.82
N ARG A 453 28.63 -4.76 -14.69
CA ARG A 453 29.79 -4.43 -13.85
C ARG A 453 30.46 -5.69 -13.28
N VAL A 454 29.67 -6.66 -12.80
CA VAL A 454 30.20 -7.93 -12.31
C VAL A 454 31.01 -8.63 -13.40
N VAL A 455 30.45 -8.73 -14.61
CA VAL A 455 31.11 -9.35 -15.77
C VAL A 455 32.39 -8.61 -16.15
N LYS A 456 32.32 -7.28 -16.27
CA LYS A 456 33.46 -6.41 -16.64
C LYS A 456 34.63 -6.57 -15.69
N GLU A 457 34.38 -6.51 -14.38
CA GLU A 457 35.42 -6.57 -13.34
C GLU A 457 36.00 -8.00 -13.18
N LEU A 458 35.26 -9.03 -13.62
CA LEU A 458 35.72 -10.41 -13.74
C LEU A 458 36.32 -10.72 -15.13
N ASN A 459 36.96 -9.72 -15.75
CA ASN A 459 37.68 -9.85 -17.02
C ASN A 459 36.80 -10.13 -18.24
N GLY A 460 35.52 -9.73 -18.21
CA GLY A 460 34.61 -9.83 -19.36
C GLY A 460 34.05 -11.22 -19.60
N SER A 461 34.18 -12.16 -18.67
CA SER A 461 33.51 -13.47 -18.74
C SER A 461 33.36 -14.12 -17.37
N LEU A 462 32.23 -14.78 -17.13
CA LEU A 462 32.00 -15.56 -15.91
C LEU A 462 32.36 -17.05 -16.07
N ARG A 463 32.74 -17.51 -17.27
CA ARG A 463 33.06 -18.92 -17.53
C ARG A 463 34.15 -19.44 -16.59
N GLY A 464 33.90 -20.61 -15.99
CA GLY A 464 34.82 -21.23 -15.04
C GLY A 464 34.86 -20.56 -13.66
N LYS A 465 34.08 -19.50 -13.44
CA LYS A 465 34.02 -18.78 -12.16
C LYS A 465 32.77 -19.17 -11.38
N LYS A 466 32.92 -19.28 -10.06
CA LYS A 466 31.80 -19.41 -9.13
C LYS A 466 31.42 -18.02 -8.62
N ILE A 467 30.13 -17.70 -8.67
CA ILE A 467 29.56 -16.44 -8.17
C ILE A 467 28.66 -16.75 -6.99
N SER A 468 28.99 -16.20 -5.82
CA SER A 468 28.14 -16.25 -4.64
C SER A 468 27.11 -15.12 -4.70
N VAL A 469 25.85 -15.44 -4.41
CA VAL A 469 24.76 -14.48 -4.25
C VAL A 469 24.29 -14.55 -2.80
N LEU A 470 24.46 -13.44 -2.08
CA LEU A 470 23.98 -13.29 -0.72
C LEU A 470 22.73 -12.41 -0.72
N GLY A 471 21.60 -13.02 -0.36
CA GLY A 471 20.29 -12.39 -0.39
C GLY A 471 19.48 -12.73 -1.63
N PHE A 472 18.26 -13.22 -1.41
CA PHE A 472 17.26 -13.55 -2.41
C PHE A 472 15.89 -12.95 -2.05
N ALA A 473 15.55 -12.74 -0.77
CA ALA A 473 14.35 -12.00 -0.40
C ALA A 473 14.37 -10.60 -1.03
N PHE A 474 13.22 -10.03 -1.40
CA PHE A 474 13.21 -8.71 -2.05
C PHE A 474 13.69 -7.57 -1.13
N LYS A 475 13.64 -7.79 0.19
CA LYS A 475 14.20 -6.94 1.26
C LYS A 475 14.51 -7.78 2.52
N ASP A 476 15.19 -7.20 3.49
CA ASP A 476 15.44 -7.82 4.79
C ASP A 476 14.17 -7.88 5.65
N GLY A 477 14.10 -8.89 6.54
CA GLY A 477 13.00 -9.06 7.48
C GLY A 477 11.73 -9.70 6.90
N THR A 478 11.81 -10.32 5.72
CA THR A 478 10.73 -11.10 5.09
C THR A 478 11.30 -12.35 4.43
N ASN A 479 10.46 -13.37 4.26
CA ASN A 479 10.74 -14.55 3.46
C ASN A 479 10.18 -14.43 2.03
N ASP A 480 9.53 -13.33 1.66
CA ASP A 480 8.91 -13.18 0.35
C ASP A 480 9.95 -13.09 -0.79
N THR A 481 9.89 -14.09 -1.66
CA THR A 481 10.74 -14.24 -2.84
C THR A 481 10.16 -13.58 -4.11
N ARG A 482 8.87 -13.20 -4.09
CA ARG A 482 8.14 -12.75 -5.29
C ARG A 482 8.69 -11.43 -5.82
N ASN A 483 8.90 -11.37 -7.14
CA ASN A 483 9.49 -10.21 -7.81
C ASN A 483 10.78 -9.71 -7.12
N SER A 484 11.58 -10.64 -6.60
CA SER A 484 12.88 -10.30 -6.04
C SER A 484 13.80 -9.73 -7.12
N ILE A 485 14.60 -8.72 -6.73
CA ILE A 485 15.64 -8.18 -7.61
C ILE A 485 16.70 -9.25 -7.94
N ALA A 486 16.94 -10.19 -7.03
CA ALA A 486 17.98 -11.20 -7.16
C ALA A 486 17.74 -12.08 -8.38
N VAL A 487 16.47 -12.41 -8.63
CA VAL A 487 16.01 -13.22 -9.76
C VAL A 487 16.46 -12.62 -11.10
N HIS A 488 16.31 -11.30 -11.29
CA HIS A 488 16.73 -10.63 -12.52
C HIS A 488 18.25 -10.61 -12.69
N ILE A 489 18.98 -10.36 -11.60
CA ILE A 489 20.45 -10.36 -11.63
C ILE A 489 20.99 -11.77 -11.93
N ILE A 490 20.43 -12.79 -11.29
CA ILE A 490 20.79 -14.20 -11.53
C ILE A 490 20.55 -14.55 -13.00
N LYS A 491 19.45 -14.11 -13.60
CA LYS A 491 19.18 -14.30 -15.02
C LYS A 491 20.30 -13.73 -15.90
N SER A 492 20.65 -12.45 -15.70
CA SER A 492 21.73 -11.80 -16.47
C SER A 492 23.09 -12.46 -16.24
N LEU A 493 23.42 -12.87 -15.01
CA LEU A 493 24.67 -13.57 -14.72
C LEU A 493 24.71 -14.98 -15.35
N ALA A 494 23.57 -15.67 -15.43
CA ALA A 494 23.47 -17.00 -16.02
C ALA A 494 23.68 -17.00 -17.54
N GLU A 495 23.42 -15.88 -18.22
CA GLU A 495 23.70 -15.71 -19.66
C GLU A 495 25.20 -15.86 -19.99
N GLU A 496 26.07 -15.51 -19.04
CA GLU A 496 27.53 -15.63 -19.16
C GLU A 496 28.07 -17.05 -18.90
N MET A 497 27.18 -18.02 -18.61
CA MET A 497 27.52 -19.43 -18.36
C MET A 497 28.64 -19.63 -17.33
N PRO A 498 28.46 -19.15 -16.07
CA PRO A 498 29.42 -19.37 -15.01
C PRO A 498 29.63 -20.85 -14.70
N LEU A 499 30.66 -21.17 -13.91
CA LEU A 499 30.80 -22.50 -13.35
C LEU A 499 29.62 -22.81 -12.42
N GLU A 500 29.28 -21.86 -11.56
CA GLU A 500 28.24 -21.98 -10.54
C GLU A 500 27.72 -20.60 -10.11
N ILE A 501 26.42 -20.49 -9.85
CA ILE A 501 25.79 -19.39 -9.10
C ILE A 501 25.30 -20.00 -7.79
N ALA A 502 25.95 -19.68 -6.68
CA ALA A 502 25.67 -20.23 -5.35
C ALA A 502 24.89 -19.22 -4.51
N ILE A 503 23.64 -19.49 -4.21
CA ILE A 503 22.71 -18.58 -3.54
C ILE A 503 22.59 -18.96 -2.07
N PHE A 504 22.68 -17.97 -1.19
CA PHE A 504 22.33 -18.09 0.21
C PHE A 504 21.44 -16.91 0.63
N ASP A 505 20.28 -17.21 1.22
CA ASP A 505 19.43 -16.23 1.89
C ASP A 505 19.01 -16.80 3.26
N PRO A 506 19.13 -16.04 4.35
CA PRO A 506 18.79 -16.53 5.69
C PRO A 506 17.28 -16.59 5.98
N GLY A 507 16.45 -15.87 5.22
CA GLY A 507 15.01 -15.76 5.44
C GLY A 507 14.15 -16.60 4.50
N CYS A 508 14.66 -17.00 3.33
CA CYS A 508 13.89 -17.74 2.32
C CYS A 508 14.16 -19.24 2.33
N ALA A 509 13.12 -20.05 2.22
CA ALA A 509 13.25 -21.50 2.11
C ALA A 509 13.80 -21.90 0.72
N ALA A 510 14.62 -22.94 0.67
CA ALA A 510 15.29 -23.35 -0.57
C ALA A 510 14.30 -23.70 -1.71
N ASN A 511 13.18 -24.34 -1.40
CA ASN A 511 12.14 -24.65 -2.39
C ASN A 511 11.49 -23.39 -2.98
N GLU A 512 11.23 -22.36 -2.18
CA GLU A 512 10.65 -21.10 -2.65
C GLU A 512 11.61 -20.35 -3.58
N ILE A 513 12.91 -20.40 -3.28
CA ILE A 513 13.96 -19.84 -4.15
C ILE A 513 14.01 -20.60 -5.48
N LEU A 514 13.96 -21.93 -5.47
CA LEU A 514 13.95 -22.75 -6.69
C LEU A 514 12.74 -22.44 -7.57
N GLU A 515 11.55 -22.37 -6.98
CA GLU A 515 10.32 -22.08 -7.72
C GLU A 515 10.38 -20.74 -8.47
N GLU A 516 10.98 -19.70 -7.86
CA GLU A 516 11.17 -18.41 -8.55
C GLU A 516 12.23 -18.47 -9.65
N ILE A 517 13.32 -19.22 -9.45
CA ILE A 517 14.36 -19.42 -10.48
C ILE A 517 13.81 -20.20 -11.67
N GLU A 518 12.96 -21.19 -11.46
CA GLU A 518 12.36 -21.97 -12.55
C GLU A 518 11.44 -21.11 -13.44
N LYS A 519 10.83 -20.06 -12.87
CA LYS A 519 9.92 -19.15 -13.59
C LYS A 519 10.62 -18.20 -14.57
N ILE A 520 11.94 -17.97 -14.46
CA ILE A 520 12.61 -16.92 -15.27
C ILE A 520 13.10 -17.35 -16.64
N GLY A 521 12.84 -18.61 -17.00
CA GLY A 521 13.12 -19.14 -18.34
C GLY A 521 14.60 -19.43 -18.59
N LEU A 522 15.33 -19.88 -17.57
CA LEU A 522 16.71 -20.38 -17.77
C LEU A 522 16.69 -21.65 -18.62
N THR A 523 17.71 -21.81 -19.47
CA THR A 523 17.95 -23.09 -20.16
C THR A 523 18.33 -24.16 -19.14
N LYS A 524 18.13 -25.45 -19.48
CA LYS A 524 18.53 -26.57 -18.62
C LYS A 524 20.00 -26.47 -18.18
N ALA A 525 20.90 -26.12 -19.09
CA ALA A 525 22.33 -25.98 -18.81
C ALA A 525 22.65 -24.84 -17.82
N GLN A 526 21.89 -23.75 -17.87
CA GLN A 526 21.99 -22.64 -16.93
C GLN A 526 21.42 -23.02 -15.56
N LEU A 527 20.24 -23.65 -15.53
CA LEU A 527 19.60 -24.07 -14.28
C LEU A 527 20.45 -25.06 -13.49
N GLU A 528 21.13 -26.00 -14.16
CA GLU A 528 22.05 -26.96 -13.53
C GLU A 528 23.22 -26.30 -12.77
N ARG A 529 23.54 -25.03 -13.07
CA ARG A 529 24.62 -24.24 -12.45
C ARG A 529 24.15 -23.39 -11.28
N VAL A 530 22.85 -23.27 -11.07
CA VAL A 530 22.31 -22.55 -9.93
C VAL A 530 22.20 -23.51 -8.75
N LYS A 531 22.82 -23.15 -7.63
CA LYS A 531 22.85 -23.97 -6.40
C LYS A 531 22.38 -23.10 -5.24
N ILE A 532 21.54 -23.68 -4.39
CA ILE A 532 21.11 -23.03 -3.15
C ILE A 532 21.86 -23.69 -2.00
N CYS A 533 22.50 -22.87 -1.18
CA CYS A 533 23.32 -23.29 -0.06
C CYS A 533 22.54 -23.06 1.23
N SER A 534 22.73 -23.93 2.23
CA SER A 534 22.13 -23.77 3.57
C SER A 534 22.84 -22.75 4.44
N ASN A 535 24.06 -22.36 4.09
CA ASN A 535 24.86 -21.40 4.83
C ASN A 535 25.74 -20.55 3.89
N TRP A 536 26.19 -19.40 4.40
CA TRP A 536 27.03 -18.47 3.64
C TRP A 536 28.41 -19.05 3.29
N ARG A 537 28.98 -19.93 4.12
CA ARG A 537 30.33 -20.52 3.88
C ARG A 537 30.36 -21.34 2.61
N ASP A 538 29.37 -22.21 2.42
CA ASP A 538 29.26 -23.03 1.23
C ASP A 538 29.02 -22.19 -0.04
N SER A 539 28.27 -21.09 0.10
CA SER A 539 28.04 -20.15 -0.99
C SER A 539 29.35 -19.45 -1.41
N VAL A 540 30.18 -18.98 -0.47
CA VAL A 540 31.42 -18.24 -0.79
C VAL A 540 32.63 -19.14 -1.07
N LYS A 541 32.59 -20.43 -0.69
CA LYS A 541 33.69 -21.37 -0.89
C LYS A 541 34.08 -21.46 -2.37
N GLN A 542 35.34 -21.14 -2.66
CA GLN A 542 35.93 -21.04 -4.00
C GLN A 542 35.24 -20.04 -4.94
N ALA A 543 34.41 -19.14 -4.42
CA ALA A 543 33.81 -18.09 -5.23
C ALA A 543 34.87 -17.08 -5.68
N SER A 544 34.75 -16.62 -6.93
CA SER A 544 35.53 -15.50 -7.47
C SER A 544 34.92 -14.15 -7.09
N ALA A 545 33.61 -14.12 -6.83
CA ALA A 545 32.88 -12.92 -6.43
C ALA A 545 31.70 -13.24 -5.51
N VAL A 546 31.38 -12.29 -4.65
CA VAL A 546 30.16 -12.24 -3.84
C VAL A 546 29.31 -11.06 -4.31
N CYS A 547 28.04 -11.31 -4.58
CA CYS A 547 27.03 -10.30 -4.92
C CYS A 547 26.03 -10.18 -3.77
N ILE A 548 25.98 -9.03 -3.11
CA ILE A 548 25.04 -8.76 -2.02
C ILE A 548 23.80 -8.07 -2.60
N LEU A 549 22.68 -8.79 -2.61
CA LEU A 549 21.45 -8.35 -3.29
C LEU A 549 20.30 -8.04 -2.32
N THR A 550 20.44 -8.40 -1.04
CA THR A 550 19.48 -8.07 0.03
C THR A 550 20.23 -7.55 1.25
N GLN A 551 19.72 -6.49 1.86
CA GLN A 551 20.38 -5.75 2.94
C GLN A 551 20.29 -6.41 4.33
N TRP A 552 20.38 -7.74 4.41
CA TRP A 552 20.35 -8.47 5.68
C TRP A 552 21.47 -7.98 6.62
N LYS A 553 21.12 -7.75 7.90
CA LYS A 553 22.10 -7.33 8.93
C LYS A 553 23.28 -8.30 9.04
N GLN A 554 23.03 -9.59 8.82
CA GLN A 554 24.01 -10.67 8.81
C GLN A 554 25.18 -10.41 7.86
N PHE A 555 24.93 -9.80 6.69
CA PHE A 555 25.95 -9.60 5.66
C PHE A 555 26.87 -8.41 5.94
N ARG A 556 26.51 -7.54 6.90
CA ARG A 556 27.39 -6.46 7.37
C ARG A 556 28.62 -6.99 8.12
N GLY A 557 28.54 -8.24 8.59
CA GLY A 557 29.56 -8.90 9.41
C GLY A 557 29.56 -8.45 10.87
N ALA A 558 30.37 -9.12 11.69
CA ALA A 558 30.58 -8.73 13.08
C ALA A 558 31.32 -7.38 13.11
N GLN A 559 30.65 -6.31 13.54
CA GLN A 559 31.29 -5.00 13.68
C GLN A 559 32.45 -5.09 14.67
N LEU A 560 33.67 -4.75 14.22
CA LEU A 560 34.80 -4.43 15.11
C LEU A 560 34.43 -3.15 15.89
N GLY A 561 33.79 -3.34 17.05
CA GLY A 561 33.69 -2.35 18.12
C GLY A 561 33.17 -0.96 17.73
N ARG A 562 31.89 -0.84 17.40
CA ARG A 562 31.15 0.41 17.65
C ARG A 562 29.89 0.08 18.44
N SER A 563 29.99 0.23 19.77
CA SER A 563 28.84 0.31 20.66
C SER A 563 27.97 1.49 20.20
N THR A 564 26.89 1.20 19.49
CA THR A 564 25.82 2.16 19.27
C THR A 564 25.08 2.29 20.59
N LYS A 565 25.52 3.22 21.44
CA LYS A 565 24.63 3.79 22.45
C LYS A 565 23.51 4.49 21.69
N ALA A 566 22.42 3.76 21.44
CA ALA A 566 21.17 4.34 20.99
C ALA A 566 20.85 5.50 21.92
N THR A 567 20.91 6.73 21.40
CA THR A 567 20.48 7.90 22.15
C THR A 567 18.97 7.85 22.18
N VAL A 568 18.43 7.19 23.21
CA VAL A 568 17.00 7.06 23.43
C VAL A 568 16.46 8.44 23.79
N LYS A 569 15.56 8.96 22.96
CA LYS A 569 14.72 10.09 23.32
C LYS A 569 13.93 9.71 24.58
N THR A 570 14.06 10.52 25.62
CA THR A 570 13.26 10.44 26.84
C THR A 570 11.78 10.42 26.47
N PRO A 571 10.95 9.52 27.05
CA PRO A 571 9.51 9.54 26.81
C PRO A 571 8.97 10.92 27.20
N SER A 572 8.30 11.59 26.26
CA SER A 572 7.45 12.73 26.58
C SER A 572 6.36 12.28 27.56
N GLN A 573 5.97 13.16 28.48
CA GLN A 573 4.99 12.92 29.56
C GLN A 573 3.77 12.09 29.11
N PRO A 574 3.21 11.24 30.01
CA PRO A 574 2.01 10.46 29.71
C PRO A 574 0.86 11.39 29.30
N ALA A 575 0.42 11.26 28.06
CA ALA A 575 -0.70 12.02 27.53
C ALA A 575 -2.00 11.62 28.25
N ALA A 576 -2.96 12.53 28.37
CA ALA A 576 -4.28 12.34 29.00
C ALA A 576 -5.16 11.19 28.42
N LYS A 577 -4.66 10.38 27.47
CA LYS A 577 -5.33 9.27 26.78
C LYS A 577 -4.98 7.87 27.34
N THR A 578 -4.21 7.79 28.43
CA THR A 578 -3.79 6.50 29.03
C THR A 578 -4.96 5.69 29.58
N PHE A 579 -6.08 6.35 29.94
CA PHE A 579 -7.26 5.70 30.50
C PHE A 579 -8.51 5.98 29.66
N VAL A 580 -9.29 4.94 29.37
CA VAL A 580 -10.63 5.02 28.79
C VAL A 580 -11.59 4.32 29.75
N ASN A 581 -12.62 5.03 30.23
CA ASN A 581 -13.58 4.54 31.23
C ASN A 581 -12.93 3.97 32.49
N GLY A 582 -11.80 4.54 32.93
CA GLY A 582 -11.08 4.10 34.14
C GLY A 582 -10.21 2.85 33.96
N LYS A 583 -10.12 2.29 32.75
CA LYS A 583 -9.21 1.19 32.40
C LYS A 583 -8.08 1.68 31.50
N LEU A 584 -6.91 1.03 31.61
CA LEU A 584 -5.81 1.30 30.69
C LEU A 584 -6.20 0.90 29.26
N THR A 585 -5.79 1.71 28.29
CA THR A 585 -5.86 1.30 26.89
C THR A 585 -4.83 0.22 26.59
N GLU A 586 -5.06 -0.58 25.56
CA GLU A 586 -4.09 -1.58 25.13
C GLU A 586 -2.76 -0.95 24.68
N MET A 587 -2.78 0.29 24.17
CA MET A 587 -1.56 1.06 23.91
C MET A 587 -0.78 1.39 25.20
N ALA A 588 -1.48 1.77 26.26
CA ALA A 588 -0.85 2.03 27.55
C ALA A 588 -0.27 0.76 28.18
N ILE A 589 -0.93 -0.39 27.98
CA ILE A 589 -0.40 -1.70 28.36
C ILE A 589 0.89 -2.00 27.59
N LEU A 590 0.91 -1.82 26.26
CA LEU A 590 2.11 -2.04 25.44
C LEU A 590 3.29 -1.15 25.87
N GLU A 591 3.02 0.10 26.24
CA GLU A 591 4.05 0.99 26.81
C GLU A 591 4.59 0.45 28.13
N LEU A 592 3.71 -0.07 29.00
CA LEU A 592 4.06 -0.69 30.28
C LEU A 592 4.89 -1.96 30.09
N GLU A 593 4.53 -2.80 29.12
CA GLU A 593 5.32 -3.97 28.71
C GLU A 593 6.73 -3.57 28.28
N ALA A 594 6.85 -2.57 27.41
CA ALA A 594 8.13 -2.08 26.93
C ALA A 594 9.00 -1.46 28.06
N MET A 595 8.39 -0.95 29.12
CA MET A 595 9.10 -0.52 30.33
C MET A 595 9.60 -1.72 31.14
N VAL A 596 8.71 -2.69 31.42
CA VAL A 596 9.05 -3.89 32.22
C VAL A 596 10.12 -4.74 31.54
N SER A 597 9.99 -5.01 30.24
CA SER A 597 11.00 -5.75 29.47
C SER A 597 12.38 -5.08 29.53
N ARG A 598 12.41 -3.74 29.48
CA ARG A 598 13.66 -2.97 29.50
C ARG A 598 14.32 -2.95 30.87
N GLU A 599 13.55 -2.71 31.92
CA GLU A 599 14.10 -2.58 33.28
C GLU A 599 14.48 -3.93 33.88
N LEU A 600 13.77 -5.01 33.51
CA LEU A 600 14.04 -6.36 34.00
C LEU A 600 14.83 -7.24 33.02
N ASN A 601 15.20 -6.69 31.86
CA ASN A 601 15.89 -7.41 30.78
C ASN A 601 15.18 -8.72 30.37
N ILE A 602 13.85 -8.67 30.30
CA ILE A 602 13.00 -9.81 29.92
C ILE A 602 12.79 -9.78 28.40
N THR A 603 13.14 -10.88 27.73
CA THR A 603 12.96 -11.08 26.28
C THR A 603 11.74 -11.95 25.95
N ASP A 604 10.94 -12.30 26.95
CA ASP A 604 9.70 -13.07 26.78
C ASP A 604 8.70 -12.29 25.92
N GLU A 605 7.94 -13.00 25.09
CA GLU A 605 6.92 -12.41 24.21
C GLU A 605 5.77 -11.79 25.04
N ASP A 606 5.53 -12.33 26.23
CA ASP A 606 4.53 -11.87 27.20
C ASP A 606 5.17 -11.52 28.56
N PRO A 607 5.87 -10.38 28.66
CA PRO A 607 6.60 -10.00 29.87
C PRO A 607 5.68 -9.77 31.08
N LEU A 608 4.39 -9.52 30.84
CA LEU A 608 3.38 -9.36 31.89
C LEU A 608 2.67 -10.67 32.25
N ARG A 609 2.92 -11.77 31.53
CA ARG A 609 2.29 -13.09 31.78
C ARG A 609 0.75 -13.01 31.77
N ARG A 610 0.21 -12.30 30.79
CA ARG A 610 -1.23 -12.11 30.57
C ARG A 610 -1.84 -13.15 29.65
N LEU A 611 -1.06 -13.77 28.78
CA LEU A 611 -1.55 -14.74 27.80
C LEU A 611 -2.01 -16.01 28.52
N LYS A 612 -3.13 -16.54 28.06
CA LYS A 612 -3.61 -17.85 28.51
C LYS A 612 -2.66 -18.95 27.99
N PRO A 613 -2.47 -20.05 28.75
CA PRO A 613 -1.75 -21.21 28.24
C PRO A 613 -2.39 -21.72 26.96
N GLU A 614 -1.58 -22.07 25.96
CA GLU A 614 -2.10 -22.71 24.75
C GLU A 614 -2.58 -24.12 25.09
N ALA A 615 -3.73 -24.51 24.54
CA ALA A 615 -4.15 -25.90 24.58
C ALA A 615 -3.13 -26.75 23.79
N ALA A 616 -2.71 -27.89 24.34
CA ALA A 616 -1.79 -28.79 23.65
C ALA A 616 -2.36 -29.15 22.27
N ALA A 617 -1.60 -28.90 21.21
CA ALA A 617 -2.03 -29.15 19.85
C ALA A 617 -2.46 -30.61 19.70
N GLN A 618 -3.74 -30.86 19.40
CA GLN A 618 -4.16 -32.16 18.88
C GLN A 618 -3.50 -32.32 17.50
N GLY A 619 -2.77 -33.41 17.33
CA GLY A 619 -1.90 -33.65 16.18
C GLY A 619 -2.60 -33.40 14.84
N PHE A 620 -2.28 -32.26 14.24
CA PHE A 620 -2.45 -32.03 12.82
C PHE A 620 -1.06 -32.13 12.21
N GLU A 621 -0.78 -33.24 11.51
CA GLU A 621 0.29 -33.26 10.53
C GLU A 621 -0.09 -32.23 9.45
N ILE A 622 0.63 -31.11 9.42
CA ILE A 622 0.48 -30.08 8.40
C ILE A 622 0.98 -30.68 7.08
N PHE A 623 0.07 -31.27 6.31
CA PHE A 623 0.34 -31.68 4.94
C PHE A 623 0.47 -30.43 4.06
N GLY A 624 1.70 -30.10 3.69
CA GLY A 624 2.00 -29.57 2.35
C GLY A 624 1.86 -28.07 2.07
N LEU A 625 1.85 -27.20 3.09
CA LEU A 625 2.07 -25.75 2.89
C LEU A 625 3.06 -25.23 3.95
N ALA A 626 4.32 -25.08 3.51
CA ALA A 626 5.42 -24.41 4.21
C ALA A 626 5.84 -24.94 5.60
N ALA A 627 5.60 -26.22 5.87
CA ALA A 627 6.39 -26.97 6.86
C ALA A 627 7.66 -27.55 6.22
N SER A 628 8.38 -26.76 5.42
CA SER A 628 9.81 -27.02 5.24
C SER A 628 10.45 -26.66 6.57
N MET A 629 11.03 -27.66 7.24
CA MET A 629 11.82 -27.51 8.45
C MET A 629 12.57 -26.17 8.42
N MET A 630 12.09 -25.20 9.20
CA MET A 630 12.86 -23.99 9.47
C MET A 630 14.06 -24.47 10.29
N GLU A 631 15.17 -24.70 9.60
CA GLU A 631 16.46 -24.37 10.19
C GLU A 631 16.29 -22.98 10.80
N GLU A 632 16.58 -22.85 12.10
CA GLU A 632 16.67 -21.55 12.75
C GLU A 632 17.34 -20.59 11.76
N ILE A 633 16.66 -19.48 11.40
CA ILE A 633 17.25 -18.43 10.56
C ILE A 633 18.67 -18.27 11.05
N SER A 634 19.66 -18.68 10.24
CA SER A 634 21.04 -18.67 10.71
C SER A 634 21.42 -17.21 10.90
N GLN A 635 21.29 -16.73 12.14
CA GLN A 635 21.60 -15.36 12.53
C GLN A 635 23.10 -15.13 12.56
N GLU A 636 23.91 -16.14 12.24
CA GLU A 636 25.36 -16.08 12.30
C GLU A 636 25.88 -15.02 11.32
N PRO A 637 26.44 -13.89 11.80
CA PRO A 637 26.97 -12.86 10.92
C PRO A 637 28.04 -13.44 9.98
N VAL A 638 28.11 -12.94 8.75
CA VAL A 638 29.16 -13.33 7.81
C VAL A 638 30.51 -12.92 8.41
N ASN A 639 31.37 -13.89 8.66
CA ASN A 639 32.73 -13.63 9.07
C ASN A 639 33.58 -13.37 7.82
N TRP A 640 33.78 -12.10 7.49
CA TRP A 640 34.52 -11.71 6.29
C TRP A 640 36.00 -12.13 6.28
N PHE A 641 36.62 -12.34 7.45
CA PHE A 641 37.97 -12.90 7.53
C PHE A 641 37.98 -14.37 7.08
N GLU A 642 37.00 -15.15 7.53
CA GLU A 642 36.82 -16.53 7.10
C GLU A 642 36.38 -16.61 5.63
N ALA A 643 35.48 -15.73 5.17
CA ALA A 643 35.12 -15.64 3.76
C ALA A 643 36.36 -15.41 2.88
N ALA A 644 37.31 -14.58 3.33
CA ALA A 644 38.55 -14.34 2.61
C ALA A 644 39.41 -15.62 2.46
N SER A 645 39.48 -16.47 3.49
CA SER A 645 40.24 -17.72 3.42
C SER A 645 39.57 -18.79 2.53
N LEU A 646 38.24 -18.70 2.35
CA LEU A 646 37.45 -19.63 1.54
C LEU A 646 37.38 -19.25 0.04
N MET A 647 37.53 -17.98 -0.31
CA MET A 647 37.38 -17.47 -1.68
C MET A 647 38.67 -17.55 -2.53
N GLN A 648 38.49 -17.55 -3.86
CA GLN A 648 39.60 -17.50 -4.82
C GLN A 648 40.13 -16.07 -5.01
N GLU A 649 41.44 -15.91 -5.17
CA GLU A 649 42.04 -14.64 -5.55
C GLU A 649 42.01 -14.40 -7.07
N PRO A 650 41.76 -13.17 -7.54
CA PRO A 650 41.33 -12.00 -6.77
C PRO A 650 39.88 -12.13 -6.27
N ARG A 651 39.64 -11.75 -5.01
CA ARG A 651 38.33 -11.85 -4.36
C ARG A 651 37.52 -10.57 -4.58
N TRP A 652 36.35 -10.68 -5.20
CA TRP A 652 35.47 -9.53 -5.42
C TRP A 652 34.25 -9.54 -4.49
N VAL A 653 33.86 -8.35 -4.03
CA VAL A 653 32.57 -8.11 -3.38
C VAL A 653 31.86 -7.00 -4.15
N PHE A 654 30.74 -7.33 -4.75
CA PHE A 654 29.80 -6.38 -5.34
C PHE A 654 28.67 -6.18 -4.35
N ASP A 655 28.63 -5.00 -3.73
CA ASP A 655 27.62 -4.64 -2.78
C ASP A 655 26.51 -3.84 -3.47
N GLY A 656 25.45 -4.54 -3.89
CA GLY A 656 24.28 -3.94 -4.52
C GLY A 656 23.40 -3.14 -3.56
N ARG A 657 23.71 -3.12 -2.26
CA ARG A 657 22.90 -2.49 -1.21
C ARG A 657 23.66 -1.50 -0.33
N ASN A 658 24.96 -1.30 -0.57
CA ASN A 658 25.84 -0.41 0.20
C ASN A 658 25.77 -0.67 1.73
N VAL A 659 25.76 -1.95 2.13
CA VAL A 659 25.66 -2.38 3.53
C VAL A 659 26.98 -2.78 4.18
N VAL A 660 28.02 -3.09 3.39
CA VAL A 660 29.33 -3.53 3.92
C VAL A 660 30.27 -2.36 4.18
N ASP A 661 31.27 -2.57 5.03
CA ASP A 661 32.39 -1.65 5.19
C ASP A 661 33.46 -1.91 4.11
N PRO A 662 33.58 -1.06 3.08
CA PRO A 662 34.54 -1.28 2.00
C PRO A 662 35.99 -1.20 2.50
N ILE A 663 36.28 -0.35 3.49
CA ILE A 663 37.66 -0.17 4.01
C ILE A 663 38.07 -1.43 4.78
N GLY A 664 37.18 -1.92 5.65
CA GLY A 664 37.40 -3.17 6.38
C GLY A 664 37.64 -4.35 5.43
N LEU A 665 36.82 -4.50 4.39
CA LEU A 665 37.00 -5.58 3.40
C LEU A 665 38.28 -5.44 2.56
N GLN A 666 38.65 -4.23 2.15
CA GLN A 666 39.90 -4.01 1.43
C GLN A 666 41.13 -4.39 2.27
N SER A 667 41.09 -4.16 3.60
CA SER A 667 42.15 -4.60 4.51
C SER A 667 42.32 -6.12 4.57
N LEU A 668 41.28 -6.88 4.21
CA LEU A 668 41.28 -8.34 4.10
C LEU A 668 41.62 -8.84 2.68
N GLY A 669 42.01 -7.94 1.77
CA GLY A 669 42.39 -8.28 0.39
C GLY A 669 41.23 -8.42 -0.59
N PHE A 670 40.02 -7.95 -0.23
CA PHE A 670 38.90 -7.89 -1.18
C PHE A 670 39.00 -6.67 -2.10
N LYS A 671 38.53 -6.84 -3.32
CA LYS A 671 38.16 -5.73 -4.20
C LYS A 671 36.66 -5.47 -4.07
N VAL A 672 36.29 -4.26 -3.65
CA VAL A 672 34.90 -3.91 -3.33
C VAL A 672 34.35 -2.92 -4.36
N ARG A 673 33.09 -3.13 -4.77
CA ARG A 673 32.31 -2.23 -5.61
C ARG A 673 30.94 -2.00 -5.00
N GLY A 674 30.66 -0.76 -4.61
CA GLY A 674 29.32 -0.32 -4.20
C GLY A 674 28.53 0.28 -5.37
N ILE A 675 27.29 0.66 -5.09
CA ILE A 675 26.44 1.45 -5.99
C ILE A 675 26.67 2.94 -5.71
N GLY A 676 27.00 3.72 -6.72
CA GLY A 676 27.16 5.17 -6.63
C GLY A 676 28.43 5.64 -5.94
N LYS A 677 29.48 4.82 -5.90
CA LYS A 677 30.74 5.03 -5.15
C LYS A 677 31.98 4.78 -5.99
#